data_AF-A0A6I7Z0N2-F1
#
_entry.id   AF-A0A6I7Z0N2-F1
#
_cell.length_a   1.000
_cell.length_b   1.000
_cell.length_c   1.000
_cell.angle_alpha   90.00
_cell.angle_beta   90.00
_cell.angle_gamma   90.00
#
_symmetry.space_group_name_H-M   'P 1'
#
loop_
_entity.id
_entity.type
_entity.pdbx_description
1 polymer ?
#
loop_
_entity_poly.entity_id
_entity_poly.type
_entity_poly.pdbx_seq_one_letter_code
_entity_poly.pdbx_strand_id
1 'polypeptide(L)'
;MSTLDRVKVDQRCAPDASGTGPTGTGAVPAVSVIVIVYNDEHRLPTAVRSVLDQTLRSVEVVIVDDRSTDGSYPAAQRLAAAHPDRVRVFRLPENSGGCGAPRNHGIRQARGDYVLFLDSDDVLERNACRNMLEAAENTGADLVSGLCVRVHVDSRSRKEVKWYPWLYERTRTLESVSELPDLLVFDTLSTNKCYRRRFLLEKGLEFPVGIHYEDLLFSAQAYVAARRITLIPNRVYDWRIVDGPRTTGTRSISNRRDEIANFAHRMEIHRRVDRLLAQHDLPELKFAKDVKWLKHDLVLHLRDLPSRDDAYRREFAEIARAYLGSIDRAAFDETEPIQAICAYLLHRSDWDNLLPAVDTLINRDKISSPLVERAGRVYWCARHIEDDPFGRHVLDVTDLGHHAKPVERMFLRNALTRYEEHAGTVRLAGRVTNPLGVIPADARLSAELEFYARRAGVRFQTFRFPVAEVRHEGEAVAWEATSALSKRLRPIGVVDVVWDVRLHLDVNGVRTTTRLTATGTGPPAGGLPVRPRLTRLIADRMEPEISARGHLSYRLVPGKKADELVRRGMRGRFARRAKSGYRKARARRRDLASGRSKLRLYHKVFSRLPHRKGLVVFESHLGRQYSDSPKAIYEEMRRQGLRFEAVWAYAGSPEGFPADATLVRRWSIPYLKALAQAEFWVDNQSYPLKLTKRPGTTYLQTWHGSALKRMGFDEPGWKVRSRAAQAAQQRTLDRFDRFLIRSEHDVRTLARAFRLPERTLLRVGYPRNDALVRARRRAEASGGRREQVLLAAELGIPADKEVLLYAPTFRQRGGKRKRFELPFDVERFADAFGDRYVLLVRSHYLNHVVLPPSVRGRVIDVTDHHDVTPLLVLADGLITDYSSVMFDYSLLDRPMFFFTYDYDEYVHENRGTYFDLLERAPGPVVRTEDELYAVLGSLEDQRVRYAAPRERFAADFSEFDRGNAAQSVVDQFFAHWRRT
;
A
#
# COMPACT_ATOMS: atom_id res chain seq x y z
N MET A 1 -2.27 35.16 67.83
CA MET A 1 -3.01 34.03 68.45
C MET A 1 -3.24 33.03 67.33
N SER A 2 -2.72 31.82 67.27
CA SER A 2 -2.07 30.90 68.21
C SER A 2 -1.30 29.90 67.31
N THR A 3 0.03 29.86 67.40
CA THR A 3 0.88 28.72 67.85
C THR A 3 0.78 27.48 66.93
N LEU A 4 1.79 27.23 66.07
CA LEU A 4 2.99 26.38 66.30
C LEU A 4 2.62 24.87 66.29
N ASP A 5 3.32 23.91 65.68
CA ASP A 5 4.75 23.85 65.37
C ASP A 5 5.09 22.68 64.42
N ARG A 6 6.29 22.77 63.84
CA ARG A 6 7.02 21.77 63.04
C ARG A 6 7.41 20.54 63.86
N VAL A 7 7.67 19.37 63.21
CA VAL A 7 8.93 18.60 63.39
C VAL A 7 9.26 17.71 62.16
N LYS A 8 10.48 17.96 61.66
CA LYS A 8 11.55 17.21 60.95
C LYS A 8 11.34 15.91 60.15
N VAL A 9 12.04 15.97 59.01
CA VAL A 9 12.65 14.96 58.14
C VAL A 9 13.59 14.00 58.89
N ASP A 10 13.62 12.72 58.48
CA ASP A 10 14.89 11.97 58.42
C ASP A 10 14.97 11.02 57.22
N GLN A 11 16.18 10.93 56.65
CA GLN A 11 16.57 10.07 55.53
C GLN A 11 17.42 8.89 56.04
N ARG A 12 17.43 7.82 55.24
CA ARG A 12 18.37 6.67 55.19
C ARG A 12 18.02 5.44 56.03
N CYS A 13 17.71 4.34 55.35
CA CYS A 13 18.66 3.23 55.12
C CYS A 13 18.00 2.13 54.26
N ALA A 14 18.78 1.51 53.39
CA ALA A 14 18.53 0.20 52.81
C ALA A 14 19.68 -0.72 53.23
N PRO A 15 19.65 -2.04 52.95
CA PRO A 15 18.56 -3.00 53.00
C PRO A 15 18.82 -4.03 54.13
N ASP A 16 17.85 -4.86 54.50
CA ASP A 16 18.19 -6.13 55.17
C ASP A 16 17.37 -7.29 54.63
N ALA A 17 18.07 -8.39 54.43
CA ALA A 17 17.62 -9.63 53.84
C ALA A 17 17.68 -10.71 54.93
N SER A 18 16.52 -11.20 55.38
CA SER A 18 16.27 -12.58 55.80
C SER A 18 14.99 -12.64 56.65
N GLY A 19 14.12 -13.60 56.34
CA GLY A 19 12.87 -13.78 57.10
C GLY A 19 11.85 -14.63 56.37
N THR A 20 12.12 -15.92 56.28
CA THR A 20 11.14 -16.94 55.87
C THR A 20 10.12 -17.18 56.99
N GLY A 21 8.84 -16.90 56.71
CA GLY A 21 7.71 -17.32 57.54
C GLY A 21 6.38 -17.06 56.79
N PRO A 22 5.46 -18.03 56.67
CA PRO A 22 4.25 -17.88 55.88
C PRO A 22 3.13 -17.25 56.72
N THR A 23 2.73 -16.02 56.39
CA THR A 23 1.48 -15.42 56.89
C THR A 23 0.73 -14.77 55.74
N GLY A 24 -0.43 -15.36 55.41
CA GLY A 24 -1.34 -14.88 54.38
C GLY A 24 -1.90 -13.51 54.76
N THR A 25 -1.31 -12.46 54.21
CA THR A 25 -1.95 -11.16 53.96
C THR A 25 -1.83 -10.92 52.46
N GLY A 26 -2.95 -10.90 51.75
CA GLY A 26 -2.97 -10.85 50.29
C GLY A 26 -2.29 -9.57 49.79
N ALA A 27 -1.08 -9.69 49.26
CA ALA A 27 -0.35 -8.57 48.68
C ALA A 27 -1.22 -7.89 47.61
N VAL A 28 -1.35 -6.56 47.70
CA VAL A 28 -2.11 -5.77 46.73
C VAL A 28 -1.52 -6.02 45.33
N PRO A 29 -2.33 -6.46 44.35
CA PRO A 29 -1.82 -6.70 43.01
C PRO A 29 -1.39 -5.39 42.37
N ALA A 30 -0.33 -5.36 41.56
CA ALA A 30 0.07 -4.15 40.86
C ALA A 30 -0.93 -3.81 39.74
N VAL A 31 -1.52 -4.84 39.13
CA VAL A 31 -2.43 -4.69 37.99
C VAL A 31 -3.67 -5.56 38.17
N SER A 32 -4.85 -4.98 37.97
CA SER A 32 -6.11 -5.70 37.81
C SER A 32 -6.51 -5.77 36.34
N VAL A 33 -6.68 -6.97 35.80
CA VAL A 33 -7.26 -7.14 34.46
C VAL A 33 -8.73 -7.49 34.63
N ILE A 34 -9.60 -6.58 34.18
CA ILE A 34 -11.05 -6.76 34.18
C ILE A 34 -11.42 -7.55 32.93
N VAL A 35 -11.95 -8.76 33.14
CA VAL A 35 -12.42 -9.64 32.08
C VAL A 35 -13.94 -9.61 32.05
N ILE A 36 -14.54 -9.10 30.99
CA ILE A 36 -16.00 -9.11 30.84
C ILE A 36 -16.45 -10.32 30.04
N VAL A 37 -17.59 -10.91 30.39
CA VAL A 37 -18.14 -12.07 29.69
C VAL A 37 -19.66 -12.01 29.61
N TYR A 38 -20.17 -12.34 28.43
CA TYR A 38 -21.58 -12.64 28.19
C TYR A 38 -21.70 -13.74 27.14
N ASN A 39 -22.27 -14.88 27.52
CA ASN A 39 -22.52 -16.01 26.62
C ASN A 39 -21.30 -16.45 25.78
N ASP A 40 -20.15 -16.62 26.43
CA ASP A 40 -18.88 -17.01 25.81
C ASP A 40 -18.10 -18.07 26.61
N GLU A 41 -18.78 -19.16 26.98
CA GLU A 41 -18.21 -20.26 27.78
C GLU A 41 -16.88 -20.78 27.20
N HIS A 42 -16.80 -20.88 25.88
CA HIS A 42 -15.70 -21.56 25.21
C HIS A 42 -14.41 -20.73 25.11
N ARG A 43 -14.52 -19.39 25.04
CA ARG A 43 -13.32 -18.52 24.89
C ARG A 43 -12.84 -17.92 26.20
N LEU A 44 -13.73 -17.74 27.19
CA LEU A 44 -13.38 -17.21 28.51
C LEU A 44 -12.14 -17.86 29.15
N PRO A 45 -11.98 -19.21 29.18
CA PRO A 45 -10.77 -19.83 29.75
C PRO A 45 -9.48 -19.42 29.04
N THR A 46 -9.53 -19.14 27.73
CA THR A 46 -8.37 -18.69 26.97
C THR A 46 -7.99 -17.25 27.30
N ALA A 47 -8.99 -16.37 27.42
CA ALA A 47 -8.78 -14.98 27.84
C ALA A 47 -8.16 -14.91 29.24
N VAL A 48 -8.76 -15.59 30.22
CA VAL A 48 -8.26 -15.64 31.61
C VAL A 48 -6.86 -16.24 31.69
N ARG A 49 -6.59 -17.31 30.94
CA ARG A 49 -5.24 -17.90 30.87
C ARG A 49 -4.19 -16.92 30.34
N SER A 50 -4.54 -16.06 29.37
CA SER A 50 -3.61 -15.05 28.85
C SER A 50 -3.18 -14.02 29.91
N VAL A 51 -4.03 -13.80 30.93
CA VAL A 51 -3.72 -12.97 32.10
C VAL A 51 -2.89 -13.75 33.13
N LEU A 52 -3.26 -14.99 33.41
CA LEU A 52 -2.53 -15.84 34.37
C LEU A 52 -1.10 -16.13 33.93
N ASP A 53 -0.87 -16.24 32.62
CA ASP A 53 0.42 -16.49 31.96
C ASP A 53 1.29 -15.23 31.79
N GLN A 54 0.85 -14.06 32.27
CA GLN A 54 1.64 -12.83 32.24
C GLN A 54 2.98 -13.00 32.96
N THR A 55 4.02 -12.33 32.44
CA THR A 55 5.35 -12.32 33.08
C THR A 55 5.42 -11.46 34.35
N LEU A 56 4.46 -10.55 34.55
CA LEU A 56 4.25 -9.88 35.83
C LEU A 56 3.43 -10.80 36.73
N ARG A 57 3.96 -11.15 37.92
CA ARG A 57 3.26 -12.06 38.84
C ARG A 57 2.18 -11.37 39.67
N SER A 58 2.39 -10.09 39.99
CA SER A 58 1.45 -9.25 40.73
C SER A 58 0.29 -8.77 39.84
N VAL A 59 -0.47 -9.73 39.28
CA VAL A 59 -1.63 -9.48 38.41
C VAL A 59 -2.81 -10.31 38.90
N GLU A 60 -3.93 -9.63 39.15
CA GLU A 60 -5.23 -10.28 39.40
C GLU A 60 -6.14 -10.24 38.17
N VAL A 61 -7.09 -11.17 38.12
CA VAL A 61 -8.18 -11.27 37.15
C VAL A 61 -9.49 -10.96 37.86
N VAL A 62 -10.22 -9.97 37.38
CA VAL A 62 -11.56 -9.62 37.86
C VAL A 62 -12.55 -9.96 36.75
N ILE A 63 -13.17 -11.14 36.83
CA ILE A 63 -14.17 -11.59 35.86
C ILE A 63 -15.52 -11.01 36.26
N VAL A 64 -16.20 -10.36 35.32
CA VAL A 64 -17.56 -9.83 35.51
C VAL A 64 -18.49 -10.43 34.47
N ASP A 65 -19.39 -11.31 34.92
CA ASP A 65 -20.44 -11.93 34.12
C ASP A 65 -21.64 -10.99 33.97
N ASP A 66 -22.00 -10.64 32.74
CA ASP A 66 -23.18 -9.82 32.42
C ASP A 66 -24.47 -10.67 32.37
N ARG A 67 -24.69 -11.45 33.44
CA ARG A 67 -25.82 -12.36 33.58
C ARG A 67 -25.94 -13.33 32.39
N SER A 68 -24.88 -14.09 32.11
CA SER A 68 -24.92 -15.10 31.04
C SER A 68 -25.98 -16.17 31.31
N THR A 69 -26.52 -16.71 30.22
CA THR A 69 -27.52 -17.80 30.20
C THR A 69 -26.93 -19.13 29.74
N ASP A 70 -25.68 -19.15 29.31
CA ASP A 70 -24.91 -20.36 28.97
C ASP A 70 -23.98 -20.81 30.13
N GLY A 71 -23.03 -21.70 29.84
CA GLY A 71 -22.05 -22.18 30.81
C GLY A 71 -20.95 -21.19 31.21
N SER A 72 -21.01 -19.92 30.80
CA SER A 72 -19.96 -18.90 31.09
C SER A 72 -19.78 -18.66 32.58
N TYR A 73 -20.86 -18.46 33.33
CA TYR A 73 -20.76 -18.19 34.77
C TYR A 73 -20.21 -19.40 35.55
N PRO A 74 -20.69 -20.64 35.33
CA PRO A 74 -20.04 -21.83 35.87
C PRO A 74 -18.56 -21.96 35.48
N ALA A 75 -18.18 -21.63 34.24
CA ALA A 75 -16.79 -21.63 33.81
C ALA A 75 -15.94 -20.60 34.56
N ALA A 76 -16.48 -19.39 34.79
CA ALA A 76 -15.84 -18.36 35.60
C ALA A 76 -15.62 -18.84 37.04
N GLN A 77 -16.64 -19.45 37.68
CA GLN A 77 -16.53 -20.00 39.02
C GLN A 77 -15.46 -21.09 39.14
N ARG A 78 -15.35 -21.97 38.14
CA ARG A 78 -14.27 -22.98 38.09
C ARG A 78 -12.89 -22.34 37.98
N LEU A 79 -12.75 -21.25 37.22
CA LEU A 79 -11.48 -20.51 37.10
C LEU A 79 -11.10 -19.82 38.41
N ALA A 80 -12.07 -19.26 39.14
CA ALA A 80 -11.85 -18.71 40.48
C ALA A 80 -11.45 -19.80 41.49
N ALA A 81 -12.15 -20.93 41.51
CA ALA A 81 -11.83 -22.05 42.39
C ALA A 81 -10.43 -22.64 42.12
N ALA A 82 -9.99 -22.66 40.86
CA ALA A 82 -8.66 -23.13 40.47
C ALA A 82 -7.53 -22.14 40.83
N HIS A 83 -7.85 -20.85 40.99
CA HIS A 83 -6.88 -19.77 41.21
C HIS A 83 -7.40 -18.74 42.24
N PRO A 84 -7.73 -19.14 43.47
CA PRO A 84 -8.47 -18.32 44.44
C PRO A 84 -7.73 -17.02 44.83
N ASP A 85 -6.40 -17.04 44.81
CA ASP A 85 -5.58 -15.87 45.16
C ASP A 85 -5.47 -14.84 44.03
N ARG A 86 -5.83 -15.21 42.79
CA ARG A 86 -5.58 -14.40 41.59
C ARG A 86 -6.82 -14.14 40.74
N VAL A 87 -7.90 -14.90 40.90
CA VAL A 87 -9.10 -14.80 40.08
C VAL A 87 -10.32 -14.58 40.98
N ARG A 88 -11.03 -13.47 40.74
CA ARG A 88 -12.30 -13.14 41.38
C ARG A 88 -13.39 -13.06 40.32
N VAL A 89 -14.59 -13.48 40.70
CA VAL A 89 -15.75 -13.52 39.80
C VAL A 89 -16.90 -12.78 40.43
N PHE A 90 -17.53 -11.92 39.63
CA PHE A 90 -18.73 -11.18 39.96
C PHE A 90 -19.79 -11.48 38.91
N ARG A 91 -21.06 -11.40 39.33
CA ARG A 91 -22.20 -11.51 38.44
C ARG A 91 -23.09 -10.30 38.62
N LEU A 92 -23.46 -9.65 37.53
CA LEU A 92 -24.46 -8.59 37.56
C LEU A 92 -25.85 -9.16 37.87
N PRO A 93 -26.73 -8.38 38.54
CA PRO A 93 -28.07 -8.83 38.89
C PRO A 93 -28.92 -9.14 37.64
N GLU A 94 -28.74 -8.38 36.57
CA GLU A 94 -29.42 -8.48 35.29
C GLU A 94 -28.44 -8.28 34.13
N ASN A 95 -28.87 -8.64 32.92
CA ASN A 95 -28.09 -8.41 31.71
C ASN A 95 -28.17 -6.93 31.30
N SER A 96 -27.02 -6.29 31.14
CA SER A 96 -26.93 -4.86 30.85
C SER A 96 -27.08 -4.49 29.37
N GLY A 97 -27.06 -5.48 28.47
CA GLY A 97 -27.13 -5.28 27.02
C GLY A 97 -25.87 -4.70 26.37
N GLY A 98 -24.76 -4.58 27.09
CA GLY A 98 -23.52 -3.98 26.56
C GLY A 98 -22.28 -4.22 27.43
N CYS A 99 -21.14 -3.70 26.99
CA CYS A 99 -19.86 -3.94 27.69
C CYS A 99 -19.62 -2.96 28.86
N GLY A 100 -20.35 -1.83 28.89
CA GLY A 100 -20.08 -0.73 29.82
C GLY A 100 -20.31 -1.08 31.29
N ALA A 101 -21.49 -1.62 31.65
CA ALA A 101 -21.80 -1.91 33.05
C ALA A 101 -20.89 -2.99 33.67
N PRO A 102 -20.55 -4.10 32.98
CA PRO A 102 -19.56 -5.05 33.46
C PRO A 102 -18.18 -4.43 33.68
N ARG A 103 -17.70 -3.57 32.76
CA ARG A 103 -16.42 -2.86 32.91
C ARG A 103 -16.43 -1.91 34.11
N ASN A 104 -17.50 -1.13 34.29
CA ASN A 104 -17.65 -0.21 35.43
C ASN A 104 -17.68 -0.97 36.77
N HIS A 105 -18.42 -2.08 36.84
CA HIS A 105 -18.40 -2.94 38.01
C HIS A 105 -16.98 -3.47 38.28
N GLY A 106 -16.26 -3.89 37.24
CA GLY A 106 -14.86 -4.31 37.32
C GLY A 106 -13.94 -3.23 37.89
N ILE A 107 -14.08 -1.96 37.47
CA ILE A 107 -13.27 -0.83 37.98
C ILE A 107 -13.44 -0.69 39.51
N ARG A 108 -14.68 -0.79 40.00
CA ARG A 108 -14.98 -0.71 41.44
C ARG A 108 -14.41 -1.89 42.22
N GLN A 109 -14.41 -3.09 41.64
CA GLN A 109 -13.92 -4.30 42.28
C GLN A 109 -12.40 -4.51 42.18
N ALA A 110 -11.74 -3.85 41.23
CA ALA A 110 -10.30 -3.89 41.04
C ALA A 110 -9.56 -3.42 42.31
N ARG A 111 -8.52 -4.14 42.70
CA ARG A 111 -7.66 -3.81 43.84
C ARG A 111 -6.32 -3.22 43.44
N GLY A 112 -5.89 -3.45 42.21
CA GLY A 112 -4.55 -3.06 41.78
C GLY A 112 -4.43 -1.60 41.42
N ASP A 113 -3.19 -1.10 41.52
CA ASP A 113 -2.87 0.31 41.26
C ASP A 113 -3.13 0.72 39.81
N TYR A 114 -3.13 -0.26 38.90
CA TYR A 114 -3.46 -0.09 37.50
C TYR A 114 -4.52 -1.08 37.00
N VAL A 115 -5.29 -0.67 36.01
CA VAL A 115 -6.43 -1.41 35.44
C VAL A 115 -6.26 -1.58 33.94
N LEU A 116 -6.52 -2.79 33.43
CA LEU A 116 -6.70 -3.09 32.00
C LEU A 116 -8.07 -3.74 31.78
N PHE A 117 -8.57 -3.67 30.55
CA PHE A 117 -9.78 -4.34 30.10
C PHE A 117 -9.48 -5.46 29.10
N LEU A 118 -10.18 -6.58 29.21
CA LEU A 118 -10.08 -7.72 28.33
C LEU A 118 -11.46 -8.33 28.04
N ASP A 119 -11.84 -8.36 26.78
CA ASP A 119 -13.05 -9.07 26.33
C ASP A 119 -12.80 -10.58 26.30
N SER A 120 -13.83 -11.39 26.58
CA SER A 120 -13.71 -12.85 26.75
C SER A 120 -13.26 -13.61 25.50
N ASP A 121 -13.40 -13.01 24.31
CA ASP A 121 -13.01 -13.59 23.03
C ASP A 121 -11.58 -13.22 22.59
N ASP A 122 -10.93 -12.30 23.30
CA ASP A 122 -9.62 -11.75 23.02
C ASP A 122 -8.53 -12.24 23.98
N VAL A 123 -7.27 -11.89 23.72
CA VAL A 123 -6.14 -12.28 24.59
C VAL A 123 -5.11 -11.14 24.75
N LEU A 124 -4.47 -11.09 25.91
CA LEU A 124 -3.33 -10.21 26.14
C LEU A 124 -2.03 -10.83 25.60
N GLU A 125 -1.11 -9.99 25.11
CA GLU A 125 0.26 -10.42 24.82
C GLU A 125 0.97 -10.78 26.13
N ARG A 126 1.86 -11.77 26.11
CA ARG A 126 2.51 -12.36 27.31
C ARG A 126 3.18 -11.36 28.27
N ASN A 127 3.62 -10.21 27.76
CA ASN A 127 4.29 -9.17 28.55
C ASN A 127 3.47 -7.86 28.60
N ALA A 128 2.18 -7.90 28.24
CA ALA A 128 1.33 -6.71 28.17
C ALA A 128 1.30 -5.95 29.51
N CYS A 129 0.97 -6.64 30.61
CA CYS A 129 0.88 -6.02 31.93
C CYS A 129 2.22 -5.45 32.39
N ARG A 130 3.31 -6.21 32.22
CA ARG A 130 4.67 -5.77 32.57
C ARG A 130 5.07 -4.51 31.80
N ASN A 131 4.98 -4.55 30.46
CA ASN A 131 5.43 -3.45 29.61
C ASN A 131 4.63 -2.17 29.86
N MET A 132 3.33 -2.29 30.11
CA MET A 132 2.48 -1.12 30.37
C MET A 132 2.68 -0.58 31.79
N LEU A 133 2.86 -1.44 32.79
CA LEU A 133 3.20 -1.02 34.15
C LEU A 133 4.55 -0.30 34.19
N GLU A 134 5.60 -0.92 33.63
CA GLU A 134 6.94 -0.32 33.57
C GLU A 134 6.90 1.04 32.87
N ALA A 135 6.14 1.18 31.78
CA ALA A 135 5.97 2.46 31.10
C ALA A 135 5.24 3.48 31.99
N ALA A 136 4.17 3.07 32.68
CA ALA A 136 3.39 3.95 33.54
C ALA A 136 4.21 4.48 34.72
N GLU A 137 4.99 3.61 35.36
CA GLU A 137 5.86 3.95 36.49
C GLU A 137 7.03 4.84 36.07
N ASN A 138 7.72 4.49 34.97
CA ASN A 138 8.87 5.25 34.49
C ASN A 138 8.52 6.67 34.04
N THR A 139 7.33 6.88 33.49
CA THR A 139 6.91 8.20 33.00
C THR A 139 5.98 8.91 33.96
N GLY A 140 5.47 8.23 34.99
CA GLY A 140 4.38 8.74 35.83
C GLY A 140 3.07 8.96 35.05
N ALA A 141 2.81 8.17 34.01
CA ALA A 141 1.60 8.36 33.19
C ALA A 141 0.32 7.99 33.96
N ASP A 142 -0.78 8.67 33.63
CA ASP A 142 -2.13 8.31 34.05
C ASP A 142 -2.69 7.19 33.15
N LEU A 143 -2.29 7.22 31.88
CA LEU A 143 -2.73 6.29 30.84
C LEU A 143 -1.54 5.84 30.00
N VAL A 144 -1.42 4.54 29.80
CA VAL A 144 -0.48 3.95 28.85
C VAL A 144 -1.26 3.22 27.76
N SER A 145 -0.92 3.45 26.50
CA SER A 145 -1.51 2.71 25.38
C SER A 145 -0.47 1.97 24.55
N GLY A 146 -0.79 0.73 24.16
CA GLY A 146 0.08 -0.12 23.35
C GLY A 146 -0.57 -0.55 22.03
N LEU A 147 0.22 -1.22 21.20
CA LEU A 147 -0.25 -1.68 19.88
C LEU A 147 -1.26 -2.83 20.01
N CYS A 148 -2.46 -2.63 19.49
CA CYS A 148 -3.45 -3.67 19.21
C CYS A 148 -3.17 -4.36 17.87
N VAL A 149 -3.36 -5.69 17.80
CA VAL A 149 -3.23 -6.49 16.58
C VAL A 149 -4.49 -7.32 16.37
N ARG A 150 -5.14 -7.14 15.22
CA ARG A 150 -6.23 -8.01 14.76
C ARG A 150 -5.67 -9.33 14.27
N VAL A 151 -6.14 -10.45 14.83
CA VAL A 151 -5.67 -11.80 14.54
C VAL A 151 -6.83 -12.64 13.99
N HIS A 152 -6.82 -12.96 12.69
CA HIS A 152 -7.85 -13.78 12.06
C HIS A 152 -7.67 -15.27 12.42
N VAL A 153 -8.37 -15.76 13.45
CA VAL A 153 -8.10 -17.06 14.09
C VAL A 153 -8.50 -18.26 13.22
N ASP A 154 -9.50 -18.11 12.35
CA ASP A 154 -10.02 -19.19 11.49
C ASP A 154 -9.47 -19.17 10.06
N SER A 155 -8.82 -18.08 9.66
CA SER A 155 -8.19 -17.99 8.35
C SER A 155 -7.04 -19.00 8.24
N ARG A 156 -6.93 -19.69 7.09
CA ARG A 156 -5.82 -20.62 6.79
C ARG A 156 -4.43 -19.99 6.98
N SER A 157 -4.32 -18.67 6.80
CA SER A 157 -3.09 -17.89 6.91
C SER A 157 -2.82 -17.32 8.30
N ARG A 158 -3.81 -17.31 9.21
CA ARG A 158 -3.80 -16.54 10.47
C ARG A 158 -3.29 -15.12 10.24
N LYS A 159 -3.97 -14.42 9.34
CA LYS A 159 -3.60 -13.05 8.96
C LYS A 159 -3.61 -12.16 10.21
N GLU A 160 -2.55 -11.39 10.38
CA GLU A 160 -2.43 -10.38 11.44
C GLU A 160 -2.45 -8.99 10.81
N VAL A 161 -3.27 -8.09 11.35
CA VAL A 161 -3.38 -6.70 10.91
C VAL A 161 -3.19 -5.79 12.12
N LYS A 162 -2.14 -4.97 12.09
CA LYS A 162 -1.86 -4.01 13.16
C LYS A 162 -2.89 -2.89 13.15
N TRP A 163 -3.46 -2.58 14.30
CA TRP A 163 -4.37 -1.45 14.48
C TRP A 163 -3.56 -0.15 14.50
N TYR A 164 -3.79 0.72 13.51
CA TYR A 164 -3.17 2.05 13.35
C TYR A 164 -1.68 2.13 13.76
N PRO A 165 -0.78 1.36 13.08
CA PRO A 165 0.58 1.15 13.55
C PRO A 165 1.47 2.41 13.57
N TRP A 166 1.09 3.49 12.87
CA TRP A 166 1.81 4.76 12.87
C TRP A 166 1.72 5.49 14.21
N LEU A 167 0.65 5.24 14.99
CA LEU A 167 0.50 5.78 16.34
C LEU A 167 1.51 5.14 17.32
N TYR A 168 1.97 3.93 17.02
CA TYR A 168 2.76 3.07 17.90
C TYR A 168 4.13 2.70 17.29
N GLU A 169 4.77 3.63 16.56
CA GLU A 169 6.09 3.38 15.95
C GLU A 169 7.24 3.47 16.96
N ARG A 170 7.12 4.36 17.94
CA ARG A 170 8.10 4.62 18.98
C ARG A 170 7.40 4.86 20.31
N THR A 171 8.14 4.69 21.40
CA THR A 171 7.69 5.15 22.71
C THR A 171 7.65 6.67 22.70
N ARG A 172 6.56 7.26 23.18
CA ARG A 172 6.41 8.70 23.37
C ARG A 172 5.49 8.97 24.54
N THR A 173 5.75 10.06 25.23
CA THR A 173 4.93 10.55 26.33
C THR A 173 4.41 11.91 25.92
N LEU A 174 3.11 12.10 26.07
CA LEU A 174 2.38 13.33 25.78
C LEU A 174 1.92 13.90 27.13
N GLU A 175 2.06 15.19 27.32
CA GLU A 175 1.47 15.93 28.44
C GLU A 175 0.01 16.32 28.13
N SER A 176 -0.39 16.32 26.85
CA SER A 176 -1.78 16.44 26.43
C SER A 176 -2.06 15.65 25.15
N VAL A 177 -3.30 15.19 24.98
CA VAL A 177 -3.74 14.57 23.72
C VAL A 177 -3.71 15.54 22.53
N SER A 178 -3.74 16.86 22.78
CA SER A 178 -3.60 17.89 21.73
C SER A 178 -2.24 17.87 21.02
N GLU A 179 -1.19 17.30 21.62
CA GLU A 179 0.09 17.08 20.93
C GLU A 179 0.01 16.04 19.80
N LEU A 180 -1.04 15.23 19.81
CA LEU A 180 -1.29 14.18 18.83
C LEU A 180 -2.80 13.92 18.67
N PRO A 181 -3.52 14.80 17.95
CA PRO A 181 -4.97 14.67 17.75
C PRO A 181 -5.39 13.31 17.17
N ASP A 182 -4.56 12.74 16.29
CA ASP A 182 -4.76 11.41 15.70
C ASP A 182 -4.98 10.29 16.73
N LEU A 183 -4.44 10.42 17.95
CA LEU A 183 -4.62 9.41 19.00
C LEU A 183 -6.08 9.32 19.44
N LEU A 184 -6.70 10.45 19.74
CA LEU A 184 -8.12 10.55 20.12
C LEU A 184 -9.02 10.06 18.99
N VAL A 185 -8.65 10.41 17.76
CA VAL A 185 -9.50 10.24 16.58
C VAL A 185 -9.46 8.81 16.02
N PHE A 186 -8.29 8.15 16.05
CA PHE A 186 -8.11 6.82 15.46
C PHE A 186 -8.06 5.70 16.50
N ASP A 187 -7.39 5.86 17.64
CA ASP A 187 -7.31 4.79 18.64
C ASP A 187 -8.34 4.92 19.76
N THR A 188 -9.57 4.57 19.41
CA THR A 188 -10.75 4.64 20.27
C THR A 188 -10.98 3.38 21.11
N LEU A 189 -10.03 2.44 21.15
CA LEU A 189 -10.17 1.18 21.91
C LEU A 189 -9.91 1.45 23.40
N SER A 190 -10.66 0.84 24.32
CA SER A 190 -10.32 0.86 25.75
C SER A 190 -9.39 -0.27 26.17
N THR A 191 -9.34 -1.35 25.38
CA THR A 191 -8.72 -2.63 25.76
C THR A 191 -7.20 -2.70 25.55
N ASN A 192 -6.64 -1.85 24.69
CA ASN A 192 -5.20 -1.75 24.47
C ASN A 192 -4.49 -0.77 25.42
N LYS A 193 -5.11 -0.47 26.56
CA LYS A 193 -4.69 0.57 27.49
C LYS A 193 -4.57 0.04 28.92
N CYS A 194 -3.66 0.65 29.65
CA CYS A 194 -3.45 0.47 31.08
C CYS A 194 -3.68 1.83 31.75
N TYR A 195 -4.59 1.87 32.72
CA TYR A 195 -5.03 3.08 33.38
C TYR A 195 -4.59 3.04 34.83
N ARG A 196 -4.09 4.15 35.38
CA ARG A 196 -3.89 4.25 36.82
C ARG A 196 -5.26 4.24 37.50
N ARG A 197 -5.50 3.33 38.43
CA ARG A 197 -6.82 3.13 39.06
C ARG A 197 -7.32 4.39 39.76
N ARG A 198 -6.47 5.05 40.55
CA ARG A 198 -6.82 6.31 41.21
C ARG A 198 -7.25 7.39 40.22
N PHE A 199 -6.63 7.45 39.04
CA PHE A 199 -6.98 8.40 37.99
C PHE A 199 -8.40 8.14 37.46
N LEU A 200 -8.76 6.87 37.23
CA LEU A 200 -10.13 6.50 36.83
C LEU A 200 -11.16 6.95 37.87
N LEU A 201 -10.88 6.71 39.16
CA LEU A 201 -11.80 7.02 40.26
C LEU A 201 -11.91 8.53 40.53
N GLU A 202 -10.78 9.23 40.65
CA GLU A 202 -10.73 10.68 40.92
C GLU A 202 -11.38 11.50 39.80
N LYS A 203 -11.29 11.03 38.55
CA LYS A 203 -11.90 11.69 37.38
C LYS A 203 -13.30 11.20 37.05
N GLY A 204 -13.83 10.23 37.81
CA GLY A 204 -15.17 9.67 37.56
C GLY A 204 -15.31 9.05 36.17
N LEU A 205 -14.26 8.40 35.66
CA LEU A 205 -14.24 7.84 34.31
C LEU A 205 -14.99 6.50 34.30
N GLU A 206 -16.19 6.51 33.72
CA GLU A 206 -17.05 5.34 33.58
C GLU A 206 -17.49 5.17 32.11
N PHE A 207 -17.66 3.92 31.69
CA PHE A 207 -18.23 3.59 30.39
C PHE A 207 -19.73 3.94 30.39
N PRO A 208 -20.26 4.58 29.33
CA PRO A 208 -21.69 4.80 29.23
C PRO A 208 -22.45 3.47 29.12
N VAL A 209 -23.59 3.38 29.81
CA VAL A 209 -24.46 2.20 29.83
C VAL A 209 -25.67 2.42 28.92
N GLY A 210 -26.17 1.36 28.29
CA GLY A 210 -27.35 1.41 27.42
C GLY A 210 -27.10 1.96 26.01
N ILE A 211 -25.84 2.13 25.60
CA ILE A 211 -25.46 2.63 24.27
C ILE A 211 -24.28 1.82 23.71
N HIS A 212 -24.26 1.62 22.40
CA HIS A 212 -23.13 0.98 21.70
C HIS A 212 -22.00 1.98 21.45
N TYR A 213 -20.78 1.47 21.20
CA TYR A 213 -19.57 2.28 20.96
C TYR A 213 -19.13 3.08 22.20
N GLU A 214 -19.43 2.53 23.39
CA GLU A 214 -19.08 3.06 24.70
C GLU A 214 -17.58 3.33 24.85
N ASP A 215 -16.74 2.50 24.22
CA ASP A 215 -15.28 2.66 24.19
C ASP A 215 -14.82 3.99 23.59
N LEU A 216 -15.55 4.50 22.60
CA LEU A 216 -15.17 5.72 21.90
C LEU A 216 -15.32 6.94 22.83
N LEU A 217 -16.41 7.01 23.58
CA LEU A 217 -16.61 8.07 24.56
C LEU A 217 -15.67 7.92 25.75
N PHE A 218 -15.57 6.71 26.31
CA PHE A 218 -14.69 6.45 27.46
C PHE A 218 -13.23 6.78 27.14
N SER A 219 -12.73 6.37 25.97
CA SER A 219 -11.35 6.68 25.55
C SER A 219 -11.15 8.18 25.36
N ALA A 220 -12.11 8.89 24.77
CA ALA A 220 -12.04 10.35 24.62
C ALA A 220 -12.01 11.05 25.98
N GLN A 221 -12.88 10.66 26.91
CA GLN A 221 -12.88 11.18 28.29
C GLN A 221 -11.55 10.93 28.99
N ALA A 222 -11.02 9.70 28.88
CA ALA A 222 -9.74 9.35 29.48
C ALA A 222 -8.56 10.14 28.88
N TYR A 223 -8.54 10.35 27.57
CA TYR A 223 -7.49 11.15 26.92
C TYR A 223 -7.55 12.62 27.32
N VAL A 224 -8.75 13.21 27.36
CA VAL A 224 -8.93 14.62 27.74
C VAL A 224 -8.62 14.85 29.22
N ALA A 225 -8.94 13.88 30.09
CA ALA A 225 -8.72 14.00 31.53
C ALA A 225 -7.27 13.69 31.97
N ALA A 226 -6.52 12.91 31.19
CA ALA A 226 -5.17 12.48 31.55
C ALA A 226 -4.17 13.63 31.49
N ARG A 227 -3.35 13.78 32.54
CA ARG A 227 -2.24 14.76 32.56
C ARG A 227 -1.02 14.27 31.79
N ARG A 228 -0.91 12.94 31.64
CA ARG A 228 0.21 12.33 30.93
C ARG A 228 -0.20 11.01 30.31
N ILE A 229 0.06 10.89 29.01
CA ILE A 229 -0.28 9.72 28.18
C ILE A 229 1.02 9.15 27.60
N THR A 230 1.31 7.89 27.88
CA THR A 230 2.47 7.20 27.28
C THR A 230 2.03 6.18 26.25
N LEU A 231 2.56 6.29 25.04
CA LEU A 231 2.35 5.32 23.96
C LEU A 231 3.57 4.43 23.85
N ILE A 232 3.38 3.10 23.74
CA ILE A 232 4.45 2.12 23.59
C ILE A 232 4.31 1.31 22.29
N PRO A 233 5.41 0.98 21.59
CA PRO A 233 5.35 0.23 20.33
C PRO A 233 5.08 -1.27 20.51
N ASN A 234 5.00 -1.72 21.77
CA ASN A 234 4.78 -3.10 22.17
C ASN A 234 3.38 -3.55 21.77
N ARG A 235 3.28 -4.77 21.23
CA ARG A 235 1.99 -5.46 21.07
C ARG A 235 1.50 -5.79 22.48
N VAL A 236 0.30 -5.34 22.83
CA VAL A 236 -0.28 -5.56 24.16
C VAL A 236 -1.60 -6.33 24.11
N TYR A 237 -2.31 -6.20 23.00
CA TYR A 237 -3.67 -6.72 22.86
C TYR A 237 -3.87 -7.42 21.52
N ASP A 238 -4.42 -8.63 21.55
CA ASP A 238 -4.76 -9.42 20.37
C ASP A 238 -6.27 -9.49 20.21
N TRP A 239 -6.78 -8.67 19.29
CA TRP A 239 -8.18 -8.68 18.90
C TRP A 239 -8.44 -9.85 17.94
N ARG A 240 -9.07 -10.91 18.42
CA ARG A 240 -9.32 -12.14 17.69
C ARG A 240 -10.55 -12.02 16.80
N ILE A 241 -10.33 -12.23 15.50
CA ILE A 241 -11.40 -12.18 14.49
C ILE A 241 -11.67 -13.59 13.99
N VAL A 242 -12.91 -14.04 14.16
CA VAL A 242 -13.44 -15.30 13.64
C VAL A 242 -14.06 -15.00 12.27
N ASP A 243 -13.42 -15.46 11.18
CA ASP A 243 -13.95 -15.34 9.82
C ASP A 243 -14.99 -16.45 9.59
N GLY A 244 -16.18 -16.34 10.20
CA GLY A 244 -17.28 -17.28 10.00
C GLY A 244 -17.92 -17.17 8.60
N PRO A 245 -18.56 -18.22 8.06
CA PRO A 245 -19.42 -18.06 6.89
C PRO A 245 -20.53 -17.05 7.20
N ARG A 246 -20.94 -16.24 6.21
CA ARG A 246 -22.01 -15.22 6.32
C ARG A 246 -23.35 -15.73 6.90
N THR A 247 -23.48 -17.04 7.12
CA THR A 247 -24.66 -17.77 7.56
C THR A 247 -24.72 -18.07 9.08
N THR A 248 -23.68 -17.81 9.89
CA THR A 248 -23.71 -18.12 11.34
C THR A 248 -24.21 -16.98 12.26
N GLY A 249 -25.07 -16.10 11.74
CA GLY A 249 -25.99 -15.30 12.56
C GLY A 249 -25.46 -14.06 13.30
N THR A 250 -24.31 -14.12 13.98
CA THR A 250 -23.91 -13.02 14.89
C THR A 250 -22.75 -12.21 14.32
N ARG A 251 -23.06 -11.19 13.50
CA ARG A 251 -22.07 -10.16 13.11
C ARG A 251 -21.71 -9.33 14.35
N SER A 252 -20.46 -8.91 14.49
CA SER A 252 -20.09 -7.94 15.54
C SER A 252 -20.92 -6.67 15.39
N ILE A 253 -21.18 -5.96 16.51
CA ILE A 253 -22.04 -4.77 16.54
C ILE A 253 -21.64 -3.75 15.48
N SER A 254 -20.34 -3.49 15.32
CA SER A 254 -19.81 -2.57 14.30
C SER A 254 -20.04 -3.03 12.84
N ASN A 255 -20.35 -4.30 12.62
CA ASN A 255 -20.65 -4.89 11.31
C ASN A 255 -22.16 -5.06 11.04
N ARG A 256 -23.02 -4.81 12.03
CA ARG A 256 -24.49 -4.76 11.90
C ARG A 256 -24.96 -3.38 11.41
N ARG A 257 -24.36 -2.90 10.32
CA ARG A 257 -24.62 -1.57 9.72
C ARG A 257 -26.02 -1.45 9.11
N ASP A 258 -26.71 -2.57 8.97
CA ASP A 258 -28.12 -2.70 8.59
C ASP A 258 -29.10 -2.24 9.67
N GLU A 259 -28.71 -2.29 10.94
CA GLU A 259 -29.55 -1.79 12.04
C GLU A 259 -29.32 -0.28 12.21
N ILE A 260 -30.35 0.52 11.93
CA ILE A 260 -30.26 1.99 12.00
C ILE A 260 -29.93 2.50 13.40
N ALA A 261 -30.38 1.80 14.44
CA ALA A 261 -30.05 2.07 15.85
C ALA A 261 -28.52 2.10 16.09
N ASN A 262 -27.73 1.27 15.39
CA ASN A 262 -26.27 1.31 15.48
C ASN A 262 -25.70 2.63 14.95
N PHE A 263 -26.28 3.18 13.88
CA PHE A 263 -25.87 4.49 13.38
C PHE A 263 -26.30 5.61 14.32
N ALA A 264 -27.53 5.56 14.84
CA ALA A 264 -28.05 6.51 15.82
C ALA A 264 -27.17 6.57 17.09
N HIS A 265 -26.83 5.41 17.67
CA HIS A 265 -25.93 5.32 18.82
C HIS A 265 -24.55 5.89 18.52
N ARG A 266 -23.99 5.60 17.33
CA ARG A 266 -22.71 6.16 16.92
C ARG A 266 -22.75 7.69 16.84
N MET A 267 -23.81 8.26 16.28
CA MET A 267 -23.96 9.71 16.18
C MET A 267 -24.15 10.36 17.55
N GLU A 268 -24.91 9.73 18.45
CA GLU A 268 -25.05 10.21 19.82
C GLU A 268 -23.70 10.20 20.58
N ILE A 269 -22.90 9.15 20.42
CA ILE A 269 -21.54 9.11 20.99
C ILE A 269 -20.67 10.23 20.42
N HIS A 270 -20.72 10.48 19.11
CA HIS A 270 -20.00 11.60 18.50
C HIS A 270 -20.44 12.95 19.07
N ARG A 271 -21.75 13.20 19.26
CA ARG A 271 -22.27 14.43 19.90
C ARG A 271 -21.80 14.57 21.36
N ARG A 272 -21.69 13.47 22.10
CA ARG A 272 -21.14 13.49 23.46
C ARG A 272 -19.66 13.85 23.47
N VAL A 273 -18.88 13.32 22.52
CA VAL A 273 -17.47 13.71 22.36
C VAL A 273 -17.36 15.17 21.94
N ASP A 274 -18.23 15.68 21.06
CA ASP A 274 -18.25 17.10 20.69
C ASP A 274 -18.48 18.00 21.91
N ARG A 275 -19.46 17.66 22.74
CA ARG A 275 -19.73 18.37 24.01
C ARG A 275 -18.53 18.31 24.96
N LEU A 276 -17.89 17.16 25.09
CA LEU A 276 -16.68 17.00 25.89
C LEU A 276 -15.57 17.94 25.40
N LEU A 277 -15.28 17.94 24.09
CA LEU A 277 -14.21 18.77 23.53
C LEU A 277 -14.53 20.27 23.66
N ALA A 278 -15.79 20.67 23.50
CA ALA A 278 -16.22 22.04 23.70
C ALA A 278 -16.11 22.50 25.17
N GLN A 279 -16.49 21.63 26.12
CA GLN A 279 -16.37 21.92 27.57
C GLN A 279 -14.93 22.13 28.02
N HIS A 280 -13.97 21.56 27.30
CA HIS A 280 -12.53 21.67 27.59
C HIS A 280 -11.79 22.65 26.69
N ASP A 281 -12.50 23.39 25.82
CA ASP A 281 -11.92 24.35 24.86
C ASP A 281 -10.84 23.73 23.95
N LEU A 282 -11.17 22.61 23.29
CA LEU A 282 -10.28 21.86 22.40
C LEU A 282 -10.77 21.85 20.94
N PRO A 283 -10.89 23.02 20.27
CA PRO A 283 -11.42 23.14 18.92
C PRO A 283 -10.57 22.40 17.87
N GLU A 284 -9.26 22.28 18.06
CA GLU A 284 -8.35 21.57 17.16
C GLU A 284 -8.62 20.06 17.14
N LEU A 285 -8.99 19.48 18.28
CA LEU A 285 -9.37 18.06 18.38
C LEU A 285 -10.75 17.83 17.75
N LYS A 286 -11.67 18.78 17.95
CA LYS A 286 -12.99 18.76 17.30
C LYS A 286 -12.84 18.79 15.78
N PHE A 287 -12.00 19.68 15.26
CA PHE A 287 -11.70 19.78 13.83
C PHE A 287 -11.07 18.48 13.29
N ALA A 288 -10.05 17.93 13.95
CA ALA A 288 -9.44 16.66 13.54
C ALA A 288 -10.45 15.50 13.51
N LYS A 289 -11.38 15.47 14.48
CA LYS A 289 -12.46 14.48 14.51
C LYS A 289 -13.44 14.68 13.37
N ASP A 290 -13.84 15.91 13.06
CA ASP A 290 -14.75 16.24 11.97
C ASP A 290 -14.20 15.75 10.61
N VAL A 291 -12.92 16.03 10.36
CA VAL A 291 -12.20 15.54 9.18
C VAL A 291 -12.23 14.01 9.11
N LYS A 292 -11.97 13.31 10.22
CA LYS A 292 -12.05 11.84 10.24
C LYS A 292 -13.46 11.31 10.07
N TRP A 293 -14.47 11.99 10.62
CA TRP A 293 -15.86 11.58 10.48
C TRP A 293 -16.28 11.60 9.01
N LEU A 294 -15.97 12.68 8.29
CA LEU A 294 -16.19 12.81 6.85
C LEU A 294 -15.41 11.73 6.06
N LYS A 295 -14.12 11.53 6.36
CA LYS A 295 -13.24 10.58 5.65
C LYS A 295 -13.57 9.11 5.90
N HIS A 296 -14.07 8.77 7.08
CA HIS A 296 -14.14 7.40 7.56
C HIS A 296 -15.54 7.01 8.05
N ASP A 297 -16.05 7.65 9.09
CA ASP A 297 -17.28 7.21 9.77
C ASP A 297 -18.49 7.30 8.85
N LEU A 298 -18.65 8.43 8.15
CA LEU A 298 -19.72 8.61 7.18
C LEU A 298 -19.55 7.67 5.97
N VAL A 299 -18.33 7.56 5.44
CA VAL A 299 -18.00 6.72 4.28
C VAL A 299 -18.33 5.24 4.51
N LEU A 300 -18.20 4.74 5.74
CA LEU A 300 -18.61 3.37 6.08
C LEU A 300 -20.09 3.15 5.78
N HIS A 301 -20.97 4.12 6.03
CA HIS A 301 -22.41 3.97 5.79
C HIS A 301 -22.80 4.37 4.37
N LEU A 302 -22.17 5.41 3.79
CA LEU A 302 -22.41 5.83 2.40
C LEU A 302 -22.26 4.65 1.42
N ARG A 303 -21.24 3.81 1.59
CA ARG A 303 -20.98 2.65 0.71
C ARG A 303 -22.09 1.60 0.72
N ASP A 304 -22.90 1.54 1.77
CA ASP A 304 -23.99 0.58 1.90
C ASP A 304 -25.30 1.12 1.31
N LEU A 305 -25.47 2.46 1.22
CA LEU A 305 -26.71 3.13 0.79
C LEU A 305 -27.34 2.59 -0.51
N PRO A 306 -26.57 2.26 -1.57
CA PRO A 306 -27.16 1.74 -2.80
C PRO A 306 -27.95 0.44 -2.59
N SER A 307 -27.60 -0.35 -1.56
CA SER A 307 -28.25 -1.61 -1.22
C SER A 307 -29.35 -1.50 -0.14
N ARG A 308 -29.57 -0.29 0.41
CA ARG A 308 -30.59 -0.02 1.43
C ARG A 308 -31.91 0.39 0.78
N ASP A 309 -33.01 0.09 1.44
CA ASP A 309 -34.33 0.57 1.04
C ASP A 309 -34.51 2.06 1.36
N ASP A 310 -35.59 2.64 0.84
CA ASP A 310 -35.87 4.07 0.98
C ASP A 310 -36.30 4.46 2.42
N ALA A 311 -36.79 3.51 3.22
CA ALA A 311 -37.08 3.75 4.63
C ALA A 311 -35.78 3.97 5.41
N TYR A 312 -34.83 3.05 5.30
CA TYR A 312 -33.51 3.16 5.92
C TYR A 312 -32.77 4.42 5.44
N ARG A 313 -32.80 4.71 4.13
CA ARG A 313 -32.13 5.89 3.56
C ARG A 313 -32.65 7.19 4.15
N ARG A 314 -33.97 7.33 4.31
CA ARG A 314 -34.60 8.52 4.92
C ARG A 314 -34.17 8.69 6.37
N GLU A 315 -34.29 7.65 7.18
CA GLU A 315 -33.91 7.69 8.60
C GLU A 315 -32.40 7.96 8.77
N PHE A 316 -31.56 7.31 7.96
CA PHE A 316 -30.12 7.56 7.93
C PHE A 316 -29.82 9.03 7.60
N ALA A 317 -30.45 9.59 6.57
CA ALA A 317 -30.24 10.97 6.18
C ALA A 317 -30.68 11.93 7.29
N GLU A 318 -31.84 11.74 7.90
CA GLU A 318 -32.31 12.57 9.02
C GLU A 318 -31.28 12.66 10.15
N ILE A 319 -30.77 11.51 10.59
CA ILE A 319 -29.76 11.42 11.65
C ILE A 319 -28.44 12.07 11.19
N ALA A 320 -27.98 11.77 9.98
CA ALA A 320 -26.71 12.25 9.45
C ALA A 320 -26.71 13.78 9.20
N ARG A 321 -27.80 14.33 8.67
CA ARG A 321 -27.95 15.77 8.39
C ARG A 321 -27.80 16.61 9.65
N ALA A 322 -28.46 16.18 10.74
CA ALA A 322 -28.37 16.86 12.02
C ALA A 322 -26.92 16.92 12.53
N TYR A 323 -26.13 15.86 12.31
CA TYR A 323 -24.72 15.85 12.69
C TYR A 323 -23.85 16.68 11.73
N LEU A 324 -24.08 16.56 10.42
CA LEU A 324 -23.40 17.34 9.37
C LEU A 324 -23.52 18.85 9.59
N GLY A 325 -24.65 19.33 10.11
CA GLY A 325 -24.83 20.74 10.46
C GLY A 325 -23.90 21.26 11.57
N SER A 326 -23.28 20.35 12.34
CA SER A 326 -22.30 20.68 13.40
C SER A 326 -20.84 20.50 12.98
N ILE A 327 -20.60 20.08 11.74
CA ILE A 327 -19.25 19.87 11.18
C ILE A 327 -18.71 21.21 10.68
N ASP A 328 -17.45 21.50 11.01
CA ASP A 328 -16.76 22.66 10.47
C ASP A 328 -16.69 22.59 8.94
N ARG A 329 -17.08 23.66 8.24
CA ARG A 329 -17.03 23.72 6.78
C ARG A 329 -15.61 23.55 6.24
N ALA A 330 -14.60 24.05 6.95
CA ALA A 330 -13.20 23.89 6.57
C ALA A 330 -12.74 22.41 6.64
N ALA A 331 -13.46 21.54 7.37
CA ALA A 331 -13.15 20.12 7.38
C ALA A 331 -13.41 19.44 6.03
N PHE A 332 -14.29 20.00 5.18
CA PHE A 332 -14.57 19.48 3.84
C PHE A 332 -13.34 19.61 2.93
N ASP A 333 -12.58 20.69 3.06
CA ASP A 333 -11.36 20.97 2.28
C ASP A 333 -10.22 20.01 2.59
N GLU A 334 -10.21 19.47 3.81
CA GLU A 334 -9.25 18.46 4.23
C GLU A 334 -9.62 17.05 3.74
N THR A 335 -10.80 16.84 3.13
CA THR A 335 -11.28 15.53 2.67
C THR A 335 -11.14 15.33 1.15
N GLU A 336 -11.19 14.07 0.69
CA GLU A 336 -11.15 13.82 -0.76
C GLU A 336 -12.42 14.41 -1.42
N PRO A 337 -12.34 15.04 -2.60
CA PRO A 337 -13.47 15.78 -3.19
C PRO A 337 -14.78 14.99 -3.25
N ILE A 338 -14.73 13.72 -3.66
CA ILE A 338 -15.94 12.86 -3.75
C ILE A 338 -16.57 12.59 -2.37
N GLN A 339 -15.77 12.53 -1.29
CA GLN A 339 -16.28 12.39 0.07
C GLN A 339 -17.01 13.66 0.52
N ALA A 340 -16.41 14.82 0.27
CA ALA A 340 -17.01 16.13 0.53
C ALA A 340 -18.34 16.29 -0.23
N ILE A 341 -18.36 15.95 -1.52
CA ILE A 341 -19.56 15.96 -2.38
C ILE A 341 -20.65 15.05 -1.80
N CYS A 342 -20.32 13.82 -1.39
CA CYS A 342 -21.31 12.92 -0.79
C CYS A 342 -21.88 13.48 0.52
N ALA A 343 -21.04 14.05 1.38
CA ALA A 343 -21.47 14.66 2.62
C ALA A 343 -22.39 15.87 2.38
N TYR A 344 -22.02 16.74 1.44
CA TYR A 344 -22.79 17.91 1.06
C TYR A 344 -24.17 17.53 0.46
N LEU A 345 -24.20 16.63 -0.51
CA LEU A 345 -25.45 16.20 -1.14
C LEU A 345 -26.35 15.43 -0.18
N LEU A 346 -25.78 14.67 0.76
CA LEU A 346 -26.54 14.08 1.86
C LEU A 346 -27.13 15.15 2.78
N HIS A 347 -26.38 16.22 3.08
CA HIS A 347 -26.90 17.36 3.84
C HIS A 347 -28.10 18.02 3.13
N ARG A 348 -28.05 18.12 1.80
CA ARG A 348 -29.13 18.66 0.96
C ARG A 348 -30.25 17.67 0.66
N SER A 349 -30.14 16.40 1.07
CA SER A 349 -31.05 15.31 0.70
C SER A 349 -31.22 15.13 -0.83
N ASP A 350 -30.20 15.49 -1.59
CA ASP A 350 -30.21 15.39 -3.06
C ASP A 350 -29.78 13.98 -3.49
N TRP A 351 -30.72 13.03 -3.40
CA TRP A 351 -30.48 11.62 -3.68
C TRP A 351 -30.08 11.35 -5.14
N ASP A 352 -30.62 12.12 -6.08
CA ASP A 352 -30.35 11.98 -7.51
C ASP A 352 -28.87 12.20 -7.82
N ASN A 353 -28.25 13.17 -7.15
CA ASN A 353 -26.83 13.47 -7.32
C ASN A 353 -25.94 12.72 -6.31
N LEU A 354 -26.46 12.39 -5.12
CA LEU A 354 -25.74 11.66 -4.08
C LEU A 354 -25.45 10.21 -4.47
N LEU A 355 -26.42 9.46 -4.98
CA LEU A 355 -26.21 8.04 -5.32
C LEU A 355 -25.15 7.84 -6.41
N PRO A 356 -25.09 8.68 -7.47
CA PRO A 356 -23.94 8.75 -8.36
C PRO A 356 -22.61 9.04 -7.66
N ALA A 357 -22.57 10.00 -6.73
CA ALA A 357 -21.35 10.34 -5.99
C ALA A 357 -20.87 9.15 -5.15
N VAL A 358 -21.81 8.45 -4.50
CA VAL A 358 -21.53 7.21 -3.76
C VAL A 358 -21.01 6.10 -4.68
N ASP A 359 -21.52 5.98 -5.90
CA ASP A 359 -21.02 5.01 -6.86
C ASP A 359 -19.56 5.31 -7.27
N THR A 360 -19.21 6.59 -7.42
CA THR A 360 -17.82 7.04 -7.64
C THR A 360 -16.96 6.84 -6.40
N LEU A 361 -17.51 7.04 -5.19
CA LEU A 361 -16.85 6.74 -3.92
C LEU A 361 -16.48 5.25 -3.78
N ILE A 362 -17.34 4.36 -4.28
CA ILE A 362 -17.10 2.90 -4.32
C ILE A 362 -16.12 2.54 -5.46
N ASN A 363 -16.21 3.25 -6.59
CA ASN A 363 -15.43 3.01 -7.80
C ASN A 363 -14.65 4.29 -8.21
N ARG A 364 -13.48 4.52 -7.58
CA ARG A 364 -12.71 5.80 -7.59
C ARG A 364 -12.46 6.46 -8.96
N ASP A 365 -12.47 5.70 -10.05
CA ASP A 365 -12.20 6.20 -11.40
C ASP A 365 -13.48 6.34 -12.27
N LYS A 366 -14.63 5.97 -11.72
CA LYS A 366 -15.90 5.98 -12.43
C LYS A 366 -16.46 7.40 -12.49
N ILE A 367 -16.94 7.82 -13.66
CA ILE A 367 -17.65 9.08 -13.83
C ILE A 367 -19.14 8.78 -13.80
N SER A 368 -19.77 9.08 -12.66
CA SER A 368 -21.16 8.69 -12.39
C SER A 368 -22.19 9.80 -12.58
N SER A 369 -21.74 11.04 -12.68
CA SER A 369 -22.59 12.22 -12.90
C SER A 369 -22.45 12.75 -14.32
N PRO A 370 -23.51 13.32 -14.93
CA PRO A 370 -23.40 14.06 -16.18
C PRO A 370 -22.41 15.24 -16.12
N LEU A 371 -22.11 15.77 -14.93
CA LEU A 371 -21.29 16.98 -14.78
C LEU A 371 -21.89 18.18 -15.52
N VAL A 372 -21.55 19.38 -15.08
CA VAL A 372 -21.95 20.59 -15.82
C VAL A 372 -20.82 21.58 -15.87
N GLU A 373 -20.70 22.28 -17.00
CA GLU A 373 -19.77 23.39 -17.13
C GLU A 373 -20.49 24.72 -16.92
N ARG A 374 -19.92 25.58 -16.08
CA ARG A 374 -20.37 26.96 -15.84
C ARG A 374 -19.17 27.87 -15.68
N ALA A 375 -19.08 28.91 -16.51
CA ALA A 375 -18.01 29.90 -16.47
C ALA A 375 -16.59 29.27 -16.46
N GLY A 376 -16.35 28.26 -17.29
CA GLY A 376 -15.06 27.57 -17.42
C GLY A 376 -14.68 26.65 -16.25
N ARG A 377 -15.61 26.39 -15.32
CA ARG A 377 -15.45 25.41 -14.22
C ARG A 377 -16.41 24.25 -14.40
N VAL A 378 -15.98 23.06 -13.97
CA VAL A 378 -16.74 21.82 -14.05
C VAL A 378 -17.27 21.46 -12.67
N TYR A 379 -18.58 21.27 -12.57
CA TYR A 379 -19.27 20.94 -11.34
C TYR A 379 -19.88 19.55 -11.40
N TRP A 380 -20.02 18.93 -10.22
CA TRP A 380 -20.62 17.61 -10.07
C TRP A 380 -22.06 17.59 -10.59
N CYS A 381 -22.86 18.62 -10.33
CA CYS A 381 -24.22 18.77 -10.85
C CYS A 381 -24.61 20.26 -10.99
N ALA A 382 -25.71 20.54 -11.71
CA ALA A 382 -26.24 21.89 -11.89
C ALA A 382 -26.90 22.49 -10.65
N ARG A 383 -27.35 21.64 -9.72
CA ARG A 383 -28.06 22.09 -8.52
C ARG A 383 -27.05 22.62 -7.49
N HIS A 384 -27.46 23.58 -6.68
CA HIS A 384 -26.72 24.13 -5.53
C HIS A 384 -25.46 24.96 -5.85
N ILE A 385 -25.17 25.25 -7.13
CA ILE A 385 -23.97 26.01 -7.53
C ILE A 385 -24.22 27.52 -7.74
N GLU A 386 -25.49 27.92 -7.84
CA GLU A 386 -25.90 29.33 -8.04
C GLU A 386 -26.41 29.96 -6.74
N ASP A 387 -27.07 29.19 -5.89
CA ASP A 387 -27.77 29.61 -4.68
C ASP A 387 -26.99 29.34 -3.38
N ASP A 388 -25.94 28.50 -3.42
CA ASP A 388 -25.12 28.17 -2.24
C ASP A 388 -23.62 28.28 -2.55
N PRO A 389 -22.91 29.33 -2.07
CA PRO A 389 -21.48 29.48 -2.26
C PRO A 389 -20.65 28.30 -1.72
N PHE A 390 -21.10 27.66 -0.63
CA PHE A 390 -20.41 26.49 -0.09
C PHE A 390 -20.63 25.26 -0.98
N GLY A 391 -21.86 25.09 -1.48
CA GLY A 391 -22.18 24.07 -2.48
C GLY A 391 -21.37 24.23 -3.76
N ARG A 392 -21.29 25.47 -4.28
CA ARG A 392 -20.47 25.81 -5.43
C ARG A 392 -19.01 25.41 -5.24
N HIS A 393 -18.43 25.65 -4.06
CA HIS A 393 -17.06 25.26 -3.74
C HIS A 393 -16.90 23.74 -3.64
N VAL A 394 -17.76 23.05 -2.90
CA VAL A 394 -17.65 21.59 -2.66
C VAL A 394 -17.94 20.78 -3.93
N LEU A 395 -18.86 21.23 -4.77
CA LEU A 395 -19.26 20.54 -6.00
C LEU A 395 -18.31 20.79 -7.17
N ASP A 396 -17.28 21.63 -7.02
CA ASP A 396 -16.29 21.87 -8.06
C ASP A 396 -15.36 20.67 -8.23
N VAL A 397 -15.34 20.12 -9.44
CA VAL A 397 -14.53 18.95 -9.81
C VAL A 397 -13.59 19.26 -10.97
N THR A 398 -13.32 20.54 -11.22
CA THR A 398 -12.44 21.00 -12.31
C THR A 398 -11.07 20.32 -12.22
N ASP A 399 -10.48 20.30 -11.02
CA ASP A 399 -9.15 19.72 -10.77
C ASP A 399 -9.09 18.18 -10.86
N LEU A 400 -10.24 17.50 -10.97
CA LEU A 400 -10.28 16.06 -11.23
C LEU A 400 -10.01 15.72 -12.72
N GLY A 401 -9.98 16.74 -13.59
CA GLY A 401 -9.59 16.60 -15.00
C GLY A 401 -10.54 15.75 -15.83
N HIS A 402 -11.83 15.66 -15.46
CA HIS A 402 -12.80 14.85 -16.19
C HIS A 402 -13.06 15.38 -17.62
N HIS A 403 -13.03 16.70 -17.80
CA HIS A 403 -13.25 17.38 -19.08
C HIS A 403 -12.14 17.12 -20.11
N ALA A 404 -10.92 16.79 -19.67
CA ALA A 404 -9.78 16.55 -20.56
C ALA A 404 -9.67 15.07 -21.02
N LYS A 405 -10.54 14.18 -20.54
CA LYS A 405 -10.47 12.74 -20.88
C LYS A 405 -11.30 12.46 -22.13
N PRO A 406 -10.76 11.79 -23.16
CA PRO A 406 -11.56 11.31 -24.27
C PRO A 406 -12.44 10.11 -23.86
N VAL A 407 -13.56 9.89 -24.55
CA VAL A 407 -14.63 8.96 -24.15
C VAL A 407 -14.16 7.50 -23.95
N GLU A 408 -13.17 7.05 -24.72
CA GLU A 408 -12.56 5.72 -24.61
C GLU A 408 -11.68 5.53 -23.37
N ARG A 409 -11.18 6.64 -22.80
CA ARG A 409 -10.44 6.63 -21.53
C ARG A 409 -11.36 6.85 -20.32
N MET A 410 -12.65 7.14 -20.53
CA MET A 410 -13.62 7.33 -19.45
C MET A 410 -14.22 6.01 -18.97
N PHE A 411 -14.24 5.79 -17.66
CA PHE A 411 -15.03 4.72 -17.05
C PHE A 411 -16.42 5.27 -16.67
N LEU A 412 -17.33 5.31 -17.63
CA LEU A 412 -18.67 5.89 -17.45
C LEU A 412 -19.54 4.99 -16.57
N ARG A 413 -20.41 5.54 -15.73
CA ARG A 413 -21.43 4.76 -15.03
C ARG A 413 -22.44 4.22 -16.03
N ASN A 414 -22.74 2.92 -15.92
CA ASN A 414 -23.86 2.29 -16.61
C ASN A 414 -24.86 1.79 -15.56
N ALA A 415 -25.93 2.53 -15.35
CA ALA A 415 -26.98 2.16 -14.41
C ALA A 415 -27.90 1.09 -15.03
N LEU A 416 -28.08 -0.04 -14.35
CA LEU A 416 -29.02 -1.10 -14.75
C LEU A 416 -30.45 -0.68 -14.40
N THR A 417 -31.26 -0.33 -15.38
CA THR A 417 -32.62 0.18 -15.18
C THR A 417 -33.70 -0.88 -15.27
N ARG A 418 -33.43 -2.00 -15.96
CA ARG A 418 -34.34 -3.14 -16.05
C ARG A 418 -33.58 -4.45 -16.00
N TYR A 419 -34.11 -5.40 -15.24
CA TYR A 419 -33.68 -6.80 -15.20
C TYR A 419 -34.91 -7.70 -15.25
N GLU A 420 -34.99 -8.56 -16.26
CA GLU A 420 -36.05 -9.56 -16.36
C GLU A 420 -35.46 -10.90 -16.80
N GLU A 421 -35.94 -11.98 -16.19
CA GLU A 421 -35.48 -13.33 -16.47
C GLU A 421 -36.68 -14.20 -16.89
N HIS A 422 -36.58 -14.83 -18.07
CA HIS A 422 -37.63 -15.72 -18.56
C HIS A 422 -37.03 -16.89 -19.37
N ALA A 423 -37.35 -18.12 -18.97
CA ALA A 423 -37.07 -19.36 -19.72
C ALA A 423 -35.63 -19.47 -20.29
N GLY A 424 -34.61 -19.13 -19.50
CA GLY A 424 -33.20 -19.22 -19.90
C GLY A 424 -32.66 -18.02 -20.71
N THR A 425 -33.47 -16.96 -20.83
CA THR A 425 -33.12 -15.68 -21.46
C THR A 425 -33.19 -14.56 -20.42
N VAL A 426 -32.26 -13.60 -20.51
CA VAL A 426 -32.26 -12.41 -19.67
C VAL A 426 -32.41 -11.18 -20.54
N ARG A 427 -33.36 -10.31 -20.17
CA ARG A 427 -33.54 -8.98 -20.75
C ARG A 427 -32.97 -7.95 -19.78
N LEU A 428 -32.04 -7.14 -20.30
CA LEU A 428 -31.32 -6.11 -19.54
C LEU A 428 -31.48 -4.78 -20.25
N ALA A 429 -31.79 -3.73 -19.51
CA ALA A 429 -31.71 -2.36 -20.00
C ALA A 429 -30.88 -1.51 -19.04
N GLY A 430 -30.24 -0.48 -19.58
CA GLY A 430 -29.47 0.43 -18.77
C GLY A 430 -29.28 1.81 -19.39
N ARG A 431 -28.65 2.68 -18.61
CA ARG A 431 -28.31 4.07 -18.99
C ARG A 431 -26.84 4.34 -18.68
N VAL A 432 -26.07 4.66 -19.71
CA VAL A 432 -24.68 5.10 -19.60
C VAL A 432 -24.67 6.62 -19.42
N THR A 433 -24.02 7.13 -18.39
CA THR A 433 -23.86 8.58 -18.17
C THR A 433 -23.03 9.20 -19.29
N ASN A 434 -23.49 10.34 -19.85
CA ASN A 434 -22.79 11.11 -20.87
C ASN A 434 -22.28 12.44 -20.28
N PRO A 435 -21.08 12.46 -19.69
CA PRO A 435 -20.64 13.63 -18.98
C PRO A 435 -20.30 14.77 -19.93
N LEU A 436 -20.72 16.01 -19.63
CA LEU A 436 -20.43 17.22 -20.43
C LEU A 436 -20.85 17.11 -21.92
N GLY A 437 -21.73 16.16 -22.26
CA GLY A 437 -22.10 15.93 -23.66
C GLY A 437 -20.97 15.37 -24.53
N VAL A 438 -19.96 14.70 -23.94
CA VAL A 438 -18.80 14.13 -24.68
C VAL A 438 -19.20 13.11 -25.76
N ILE A 439 -20.39 12.52 -25.65
CA ILE A 439 -21.06 11.79 -26.73
C ILE A 439 -22.02 12.79 -27.41
N PRO A 440 -21.75 13.21 -28.65
CA PRO A 440 -22.63 14.10 -29.41
C PRO A 440 -23.98 13.46 -29.75
N ALA A 441 -25.02 14.29 -29.94
CA ALA A 441 -26.37 13.81 -30.26
C ALA A 441 -26.48 13.13 -31.64
N ASP A 442 -25.61 13.50 -32.58
CA ASP A 442 -25.49 12.95 -33.93
C ASP A 442 -24.50 11.77 -34.02
N ALA A 443 -23.96 11.31 -32.88
CA ALA A 443 -23.02 10.20 -32.85
C ALA A 443 -23.65 8.89 -33.36
N ARG A 444 -22.89 8.15 -34.16
CA ARG A 444 -23.23 6.77 -34.54
C ARG A 444 -22.94 5.86 -33.35
N LEU A 445 -23.99 5.28 -32.78
CA LEU A 445 -23.91 4.44 -31.60
C LEU A 445 -24.15 2.97 -31.95
N SER A 446 -23.31 2.09 -31.42
CA SER A 446 -23.59 0.66 -31.36
C SER A 446 -23.08 0.08 -30.05
N ALA A 447 -23.63 -1.05 -29.59
CA ALA A 447 -23.17 -1.65 -28.35
C ALA A 447 -23.23 -3.17 -28.35
N GLU A 448 -22.40 -3.76 -27.49
CA GLU A 448 -22.32 -5.19 -27.27
C GLU A 448 -22.22 -5.49 -25.78
N LEU A 449 -22.97 -6.50 -25.32
CA LEU A 449 -22.93 -6.96 -23.95
C LEU A 449 -21.99 -8.16 -23.81
N GLU A 450 -20.96 -8.01 -22.98
CA GLU A 450 -19.92 -9.01 -22.74
C GLU A 450 -20.09 -9.68 -21.36
N PHE A 451 -20.13 -11.01 -21.34
CA PHE A 451 -20.08 -11.86 -20.16
C PHE A 451 -18.71 -12.53 -20.08
N TYR A 452 -17.88 -12.11 -19.12
CA TYR A 452 -16.48 -12.52 -19.00
C TYR A 452 -16.20 -13.26 -17.68
N ALA A 453 -15.59 -14.44 -17.75
CA ALA A 453 -15.27 -15.25 -16.57
C ALA A 453 -14.10 -14.67 -15.73
N ARG A 454 -14.29 -14.49 -14.41
CA ARG A 454 -13.23 -14.03 -13.47
C ARG A 454 -12.22 -15.16 -13.18
N ARG A 455 -11.25 -15.41 -14.07
CA ARG A 455 -10.16 -16.38 -13.85
C ARG A 455 -8.76 -15.74 -13.84
N ALA A 456 -7.87 -16.25 -12.99
CA ALA A 456 -6.42 -16.02 -13.11
C ALA A 456 -5.81 -17.07 -14.05
N GLY A 457 -5.26 -16.64 -15.19
CA GLY A 457 -4.43 -17.47 -16.06
C GLY A 457 -5.12 -18.19 -17.24
N VAL A 458 -6.42 -18.00 -17.49
CA VAL A 458 -7.09 -18.51 -18.72
C VAL A 458 -8.02 -17.45 -19.28
N ARG A 459 -7.83 -17.09 -20.55
CA ARG A 459 -8.41 -15.92 -21.24
C ARG A 459 -9.56 -16.26 -22.21
N PHE A 460 -10.04 -17.50 -22.24
CA PHE A 460 -10.78 -18.03 -23.41
C PHE A 460 -12.29 -18.29 -23.21
N GLN A 461 -12.95 -17.72 -22.18
CA GLN A 461 -14.41 -17.82 -22.05
C GLN A 461 -15.07 -16.46 -21.87
N THR A 462 -15.33 -15.84 -23.01
CA THR A 462 -16.10 -14.60 -23.14
C THR A 462 -17.31 -14.87 -24.04
N PHE A 463 -18.49 -14.46 -23.61
CA PHE A 463 -19.71 -14.54 -24.42
C PHE A 463 -20.21 -13.14 -24.70
N ARG A 464 -20.54 -12.88 -25.96
CA ARG A 464 -20.98 -11.58 -26.43
C ARG A 464 -22.39 -11.66 -27.03
N PHE A 465 -23.19 -10.66 -26.72
CA PHE A 465 -24.56 -10.54 -27.19
C PHE A 465 -24.74 -9.14 -27.78
N PRO A 466 -25.33 -9.03 -28.99
CA PRO A 466 -25.64 -7.72 -29.55
C PRO A 466 -26.65 -6.99 -28.66
N VAL A 467 -26.50 -5.68 -28.56
CA VAL A 467 -27.49 -4.80 -27.94
C VAL A 467 -28.48 -4.40 -29.03
N ALA A 468 -29.77 -4.60 -28.78
CA ALA A 468 -30.80 -4.45 -29.81
C ALA A 468 -31.16 -2.99 -30.07
N GLU A 469 -31.14 -2.17 -29.01
CA GLU A 469 -31.45 -0.74 -29.08
C GLU A 469 -30.38 0.04 -28.32
N VAL A 470 -29.86 1.10 -28.93
CA VAL A 470 -28.98 2.09 -28.30
C VAL A 470 -29.42 3.46 -28.78
N ARG A 471 -29.73 4.37 -27.85
CA ARG A 471 -30.24 5.71 -28.17
C ARG A 471 -29.60 6.78 -27.29
N HIS A 472 -29.33 7.93 -27.90
CA HIS A 472 -28.86 9.11 -27.20
C HIS A 472 -30.03 9.81 -26.49
N GLU A 473 -29.84 10.23 -25.24
CA GLU A 473 -30.86 10.92 -24.42
C GLU A 473 -30.28 12.17 -23.74
N GLY A 474 -29.39 12.91 -24.42
CA GLY A 474 -28.74 14.10 -23.88
C GLY A 474 -27.64 13.74 -22.89
N GLU A 475 -27.97 13.77 -21.59
CA GLU A 475 -27.06 13.48 -20.47
C GLU A 475 -26.77 11.98 -20.27
N ALA A 476 -27.38 11.11 -21.09
CA ALA A 476 -27.15 9.68 -21.04
C ALA A 476 -27.31 9.01 -22.42
N VAL A 477 -26.84 7.77 -22.50
CA VAL A 477 -27.14 6.83 -23.60
C VAL A 477 -27.90 5.64 -23.04
N ALA A 478 -29.14 5.46 -23.47
CA ALA A 478 -29.97 4.32 -23.08
C ALA A 478 -29.73 3.12 -24.00
N TRP A 479 -29.85 1.92 -23.44
CA TRP A 479 -29.67 0.68 -24.20
C TRP A 479 -30.57 -0.45 -23.68
N GLU A 480 -30.96 -1.36 -24.58
CA GLU A 480 -31.69 -2.60 -24.25
C GLU A 480 -31.09 -3.82 -24.98
N ALA A 481 -30.91 -4.92 -24.26
CA ALA A 481 -30.33 -6.15 -24.77
C ALA A 481 -31.09 -7.38 -24.25
N THR A 482 -31.25 -8.37 -25.12
CA THR A 482 -31.79 -9.69 -24.78
C THR A 482 -30.71 -10.75 -24.99
N SER A 483 -30.36 -11.47 -23.92
CA SER A 483 -29.26 -12.44 -23.90
C SER A 483 -29.77 -13.84 -23.58
N ALA A 484 -29.68 -14.77 -24.54
CA ALA A 484 -30.05 -16.18 -24.37
C ALA A 484 -28.96 -16.97 -23.62
N LEU A 485 -28.76 -16.65 -22.34
CA LEU A 485 -27.65 -17.16 -21.53
C LEU A 485 -27.64 -18.69 -21.44
N SER A 486 -28.78 -19.34 -21.17
CA SER A 486 -28.84 -20.80 -21.02
C SER A 486 -28.51 -21.58 -22.30
N LYS A 487 -28.68 -20.98 -23.48
CA LYS A 487 -28.37 -21.61 -24.78
C LYS A 487 -26.91 -21.44 -25.17
N ARG A 488 -26.35 -20.24 -24.95
CA ARG A 488 -25.01 -19.85 -25.44
C ARG A 488 -23.89 -20.07 -24.42
N LEU A 489 -24.18 -19.87 -23.13
CA LEU A 489 -23.18 -19.91 -22.07
C LEU A 489 -22.95 -21.38 -21.65
N ARG A 490 -21.74 -21.89 -21.91
CA ARG A 490 -21.34 -23.28 -21.57
C ARG A 490 -20.13 -23.29 -20.64
N PRO A 491 -20.34 -23.23 -19.31
CA PRO A 491 -19.27 -23.28 -18.32
C PRO A 491 -18.47 -24.59 -18.42
N ILE A 492 -17.19 -24.61 -18.05
CA ILE A 492 -16.40 -25.86 -18.09
C ILE A 492 -16.67 -26.72 -16.84
N GLY A 493 -16.88 -26.12 -15.66
CA GLY A 493 -17.20 -26.83 -14.40
C GLY A 493 -16.94 -26.01 -13.13
N VAL A 494 -16.66 -26.68 -11.99
CA VAL A 494 -16.48 -26.15 -10.60
C VAL A 494 -15.36 -25.09 -10.44
N VAL A 495 -14.66 -24.75 -11.52
CA VAL A 495 -13.49 -23.85 -11.54
C VAL A 495 -13.87 -22.44 -12.02
N ASP A 496 -14.95 -22.29 -12.81
CA ASP A 496 -15.46 -21.01 -13.27
C ASP A 496 -16.61 -20.59 -12.34
N VAL A 497 -16.32 -19.72 -11.36
CA VAL A 497 -17.27 -19.43 -10.28
C VAL A 497 -18.10 -18.18 -10.55
N VAL A 498 -17.55 -17.16 -11.24
CA VAL A 498 -18.22 -15.86 -11.43
C VAL A 498 -17.95 -15.24 -12.82
N TRP A 499 -18.99 -14.75 -13.47
CA TRP A 499 -18.96 -14.00 -14.74
C TRP A 499 -19.32 -12.54 -14.49
N ASP A 500 -18.43 -11.62 -14.89
CA ASP A 500 -18.72 -10.18 -14.91
C ASP A 500 -19.50 -9.80 -16.17
N VAL A 501 -20.42 -8.85 -16.03
CA VAL A 501 -21.16 -8.27 -17.16
C VAL A 501 -20.60 -6.89 -17.49
N ARG A 502 -20.29 -6.65 -18.76
CA ARG A 502 -19.78 -5.38 -19.28
C ARG A 502 -20.57 -4.96 -20.51
N LEU A 503 -20.70 -3.65 -20.69
CA LEU A 503 -21.17 -3.06 -21.94
C LEU A 503 -19.96 -2.47 -22.67
N HIS A 504 -19.76 -2.88 -23.91
CA HIS A 504 -18.92 -2.17 -24.86
C HIS A 504 -19.82 -1.24 -25.66
N LEU A 505 -19.64 0.07 -25.47
CA LEU A 505 -20.34 1.11 -26.22
C LEU A 505 -19.36 1.67 -27.26
N ASP A 506 -19.75 1.63 -28.51
CA ASP A 506 -19.03 2.22 -29.63
C ASP A 506 -19.68 3.55 -30.00
N VAL A 507 -18.87 4.60 -30.07
CA VAL A 507 -19.26 5.97 -30.38
C VAL A 507 -18.41 6.43 -31.55
N ASN A 508 -18.98 6.54 -32.75
CA ASN A 508 -18.25 6.94 -33.97
C ASN A 508 -17.01 6.07 -34.26
N GLY A 509 -17.05 4.76 -33.97
CA GLY A 509 -15.91 3.85 -34.16
C GLY A 509 -14.94 3.81 -32.97
N VAL A 510 -15.18 4.59 -31.92
CA VAL A 510 -14.37 4.64 -30.72
C VAL A 510 -15.07 3.90 -29.59
N ARG A 511 -14.40 2.88 -29.03
CA ARG A 511 -15.00 1.99 -28.03
C ARG A 511 -14.68 2.43 -26.60
N THR A 512 -15.72 2.62 -25.80
CA THR A 512 -15.64 2.69 -24.33
C THR A 512 -16.23 1.44 -23.67
N THR A 513 -15.75 1.08 -22.48
CA THR A 513 -16.19 -0.13 -21.76
C THR A 513 -16.62 0.20 -20.34
N THR A 514 -17.83 -0.19 -20.00
CA THR A 514 -18.43 0.06 -18.69
C THR A 514 -19.01 -1.22 -18.06
N ARG A 515 -19.29 -1.17 -16.76
CA ARG A 515 -19.88 -2.25 -15.96
C ARG A 515 -21.26 -1.85 -15.47
N LEU A 516 -22.17 -2.81 -15.51
CA LEU A 516 -23.56 -2.60 -15.15
C LEU A 516 -23.67 -2.47 -13.63
N THR A 517 -24.00 -1.26 -13.19
CA THR A 517 -24.15 -0.88 -11.79
C THR A 517 -25.61 -1.04 -11.39
N ALA A 518 -25.88 -1.85 -10.38
CA ALA A 518 -27.24 -2.06 -9.90
C ALA A 518 -27.80 -0.78 -9.28
N THR A 519 -29.06 -0.49 -9.58
CA THR A 519 -29.83 0.59 -8.94
C THR A 519 -30.99 -0.03 -8.15
N GLY A 520 -31.00 0.15 -6.83
CA GLY A 520 -32.08 -0.33 -5.97
C GLY A 520 -31.86 -1.74 -5.41
N THR A 521 -32.95 -2.41 -5.03
CA THR A 521 -32.94 -3.82 -4.61
C THR A 521 -32.48 -4.65 -5.81
N GLY A 522 -31.43 -5.44 -5.61
CA GLY A 522 -30.76 -6.18 -6.69
C GLY A 522 -31.71 -7.11 -7.48
N PRO A 523 -31.19 -7.77 -8.53
CA PRO A 523 -32.00 -8.67 -9.35
C PRO A 523 -32.70 -9.73 -8.47
N PRO A 524 -33.94 -10.12 -8.82
CA PRO A 524 -34.69 -11.12 -8.06
C PRO A 524 -33.92 -12.44 -7.95
N ALA A 525 -34.15 -13.17 -6.85
CA ALA A 525 -33.56 -14.48 -6.63
C ALA A 525 -34.12 -15.49 -7.66
N GLY A 526 -33.37 -15.71 -8.74
CA GLY A 526 -33.69 -16.62 -9.84
C GLY A 526 -32.42 -17.30 -10.33
N GLY A 527 -32.53 -18.56 -10.79
CA GLY A 527 -31.40 -19.36 -11.23
C GLY A 527 -31.62 -19.87 -12.65
N LEU A 528 -30.80 -19.39 -13.58
CA LEU A 528 -30.82 -19.82 -14.97
C LEU A 528 -30.21 -21.23 -15.09
N PRO A 529 -30.92 -22.20 -15.69
CA PRO A 529 -30.34 -23.52 -15.93
C PRO A 529 -29.18 -23.40 -16.93
N VAL A 530 -28.05 -24.01 -16.63
CA VAL A 530 -26.89 -24.08 -17.53
C VAL A 530 -26.38 -25.51 -17.64
N ARG A 531 -25.72 -25.84 -18.75
CA ARG A 531 -25.16 -27.18 -19.00
C ARG A 531 -23.63 -27.12 -19.06
N PRO A 532 -22.90 -27.41 -17.96
CA PRO A 532 -21.45 -27.41 -17.98
C PRO A 532 -20.86 -28.54 -18.83
N ARG A 533 -19.66 -28.32 -19.39
CA ARG A 533 -18.99 -29.25 -20.31
C ARG A 533 -18.36 -30.48 -19.63
N LEU A 534 -17.73 -30.35 -18.45
CA LEU A 534 -16.95 -31.45 -17.82
C LEU A 534 -17.57 -32.03 -16.53
N THR A 535 -18.52 -31.36 -15.89
CA THR A 535 -19.08 -31.82 -14.60
C THR A 535 -20.59 -31.60 -14.51
N ARG A 536 -21.39 -32.50 -15.10
CA ARG A 536 -22.86 -32.50 -14.97
C ARG A 536 -23.37 -32.77 -13.54
N LEU A 537 -22.52 -33.32 -12.67
CA LEU A 537 -22.90 -33.78 -11.33
C LEU A 537 -22.70 -32.73 -10.21
N ILE A 538 -22.09 -31.57 -10.49
CA ILE A 538 -21.62 -30.66 -9.43
C ILE A 538 -22.26 -29.26 -9.49
N ALA A 539 -22.61 -28.70 -10.65
CA ALA A 539 -23.32 -27.41 -10.75
C ALA A 539 -24.23 -27.34 -11.98
N ASP A 540 -25.44 -26.80 -11.81
CA ASP A 540 -26.50 -26.82 -12.83
C ASP A 540 -27.20 -25.46 -13.05
N ARG A 541 -26.88 -24.44 -12.25
CA ARG A 541 -27.54 -23.12 -12.30
C ARG A 541 -26.59 -21.95 -12.18
N MET A 542 -26.92 -20.86 -12.87
CA MET A 542 -26.30 -19.55 -12.70
C MET A 542 -27.27 -18.58 -12.04
N GLU A 543 -26.83 -17.94 -10.97
CA GLU A 543 -27.62 -16.95 -10.23
C GLU A 543 -27.01 -15.56 -10.41
N PRO A 544 -27.82 -14.51 -10.61
CA PRO A 544 -27.33 -13.14 -10.64
C PRO A 544 -26.89 -12.73 -9.23
N GLU A 545 -25.80 -11.98 -9.15
CA GLU A 545 -25.25 -11.44 -7.90
C GLU A 545 -24.69 -10.05 -8.13
N ILE A 546 -24.98 -9.15 -7.19
CA ILE A 546 -24.32 -7.85 -7.10
C ILE A 546 -23.01 -7.98 -6.33
N SER A 547 -21.91 -7.68 -7.01
CA SER A 547 -20.58 -7.67 -6.40
C SER A 547 -20.47 -6.63 -5.28
N ALA A 548 -19.46 -6.75 -4.42
CA ALA A 548 -19.18 -5.75 -3.37
C ALA A 548 -18.88 -4.33 -3.91
N ARG A 549 -18.72 -4.16 -5.23
CA ARG A 549 -18.54 -2.87 -5.90
C ARG A 549 -19.81 -2.35 -6.58
N GLY A 550 -20.95 -3.01 -6.38
CA GLY A 550 -22.25 -2.63 -6.95
C GLY A 550 -22.50 -3.12 -8.38
N HIS A 551 -21.59 -3.91 -8.97
CA HIS A 551 -21.74 -4.40 -10.36
C HIS A 551 -22.49 -5.72 -10.44
N LEU A 552 -23.35 -5.87 -11.45
CA LEU A 552 -23.99 -7.14 -11.82
C LEU A 552 -22.94 -8.17 -12.26
N SER A 553 -23.05 -9.37 -11.72
CA SER A 553 -22.30 -10.55 -12.10
C SER A 553 -23.19 -11.78 -12.00
N TYR A 554 -22.76 -12.91 -12.55
CA TYR A 554 -23.44 -14.18 -12.39
C TYR A 554 -22.52 -15.20 -11.74
N ARG A 555 -23.02 -15.95 -10.75
CA ARG A 555 -22.28 -17.03 -10.08
C ARG A 555 -22.81 -18.39 -10.51
N LEU A 556 -21.92 -19.34 -10.77
CA LEU A 556 -22.30 -20.75 -10.94
C LEU A 556 -22.47 -21.41 -9.57
N VAL A 557 -23.65 -22.00 -9.33
CA VAL A 557 -24.02 -22.58 -8.02
C VAL A 557 -24.16 -24.10 -8.13
N PRO A 558 -23.60 -24.86 -7.16
CA PRO A 558 -23.71 -26.31 -7.16
C PRO A 558 -25.12 -26.83 -6.81
N GLY A 559 -25.46 -28.02 -7.32
CA GLY A 559 -26.70 -28.71 -6.92
C GLY A 559 -26.61 -29.24 -5.48
N LYS A 560 -27.73 -29.23 -4.73
CA LYS A 560 -27.82 -29.54 -3.28
C LYS A 560 -27.10 -30.82 -2.79
N LYS A 561 -26.88 -31.84 -3.64
CA LYS A 561 -26.25 -33.13 -3.28
C LYS A 561 -24.70 -33.11 -3.23
N ALA A 562 -24.03 -32.16 -3.90
CA ALA A 562 -22.56 -32.16 -4.01
C ALA A 562 -21.83 -31.51 -2.83
N ASP A 563 -22.48 -30.56 -2.14
CA ASP A 563 -21.89 -29.78 -1.04
C ASP A 563 -21.63 -30.62 0.23
N GLU A 564 -22.42 -31.69 0.40
CA GLU A 564 -22.33 -32.63 1.51
C GLU A 564 -21.09 -33.53 1.43
N LEU A 565 -20.65 -33.86 0.21
CA LEU A 565 -19.55 -34.78 -0.08
C LEU A 565 -18.18 -34.10 0.12
N VAL A 566 -18.07 -32.82 -0.24
CA VAL A 566 -16.84 -32.00 -0.05
C VAL A 566 -16.59 -31.72 1.43
N ARG A 567 -17.64 -31.48 2.24
CA ARG A 567 -17.51 -31.29 3.70
C ARG A 567 -16.99 -32.53 4.43
N ARG A 568 -17.26 -33.73 3.92
CA ARG A 568 -16.85 -35.00 4.53
C ARG A 568 -15.35 -35.29 4.37
N GLY A 569 -14.76 -34.98 3.22
CA GLY A 569 -13.34 -35.26 2.92
C GLY A 569 -12.33 -34.41 3.71
N MET A 570 -12.69 -33.18 4.12
CA MET A 570 -11.76 -32.25 4.79
C MET A 570 -11.56 -32.47 6.30
N ARG A 571 -12.29 -33.43 6.92
CA ARG A 571 -12.30 -33.65 8.39
C ARG A 571 -11.44 -34.81 8.90
N GLY A 572 -10.63 -35.47 8.06
CA GLY A 572 -9.83 -36.65 8.45
C GLY A 572 -8.71 -36.38 9.48
N ARG A 573 -8.59 -37.26 10.49
CA ARG A 573 -7.69 -37.12 11.66
C ARG A 573 -6.18 -37.13 11.32
N PHE A 574 -5.77 -37.79 10.24
CA PHE A 574 -4.35 -37.91 9.85
C PHE A 574 -3.70 -36.59 9.43
N ALA A 575 -4.45 -35.66 8.82
CA ALA A 575 -3.92 -34.37 8.37
C ALA A 575 -3.60 -33.37 9.51
N ARG A 576 -4.09 -33.63 10.74
CA ARG A 576 -3.91 -32.74 11.91
C ARG A 576 -2.56 -32.96 12.63
N ARG A 577 -2.06 -34.20 12.71
CA ARG A 577 -0.82 -34.50 13.46
C ARG A 577 0.46 -34.02 12.76
N ALA A 578 0.56 -34.18 11.44
CA ALA A 578 1.71 -33.68 10.68
C ALA A 578 1.85 -32.13 10.69
N LYS A 579 0.75 -31.39 10.91
CA LYS A 579 0.74 -29.91 10.89
C LYS A 579 1.23 -29.24 12.17
N SER A 580 1.18 -29.91 13.32
CA SER A 580 1.45 -29.29 14.63
C SER A 580 2.95 -29.00 14.85
N GLY A 581 3.81 -29.98 14.57
CA GLY A 581 5.27 -29.83 14.69
C GLY A 581 5.84 -28.78 13.74
N TYR A 582 5.37 -28.78 12.49
CA TYR A 582 5.77 -27.81 11.47
C TYR A 582 5.37 -26.36 11.82
N ARG A 583 4.20 -26.16 12.48
CA ARG A 583 3.69 -24.83 12.85
C ARG A 583 4.46 -24.17 14.00
N LYS A 584 4.88 -24.92 15.02
CA LYS A 584 5.65 -24.38 16.15
C LYS A 584 7.07 -23.96 15.72
N ALA A 585 7.72 -24.76 14.88
CA ALA A 585 9.03 -24.42 14.31
C ALA A 585 8.95 -23.16 13.42
N ARG A 586 7.88 -23.03 12.62
CA ARG A 586 7.67 -21.90 11.71
C ARG A 586 7.32 -20.59 12.42
N ALA A 587 6.58 -20.64 13.53
CA ALA A 587 6.21 -19.44 14.31
C ALA A 587 7.43 -18.75 14.96
N ARG A 588 8.30 -19.52 15.63
CA ARG A 588 9.55 -18.99 16.21
C ARG A 588 10.51 -18.42 15.16
N ARG A 589 10.59 -19.04 13.98
CA ARG A 589 11.38 -18.54 12.84
C ARG A 589 10.81 -17.23 12.27
N ARG A 590 9.48 -17.00 12.37
CA ARG A 590 8.79 -15.82 11.82
C ARG A 590 8.98 -14.56 12.68
N ASP A 591 9.06 -14.69 14.00
CA ASP A 591 9.26 -13.56 14.92
C ASP A 591 10.68 -12.99 14.88
N LEU A 592 11.70 -13.86 14.85
CA LEU A 592 13.10 -13.49 14.66
C LEU A 592 13.38 -12.89 13.28
N ALA A 593 12.58 -13.28 12.28
CA ALA A 593 12.69 -12.75 10.91
C ALA A 593 11.93 -11.42 10.69
N SER A 594 11.17 -10.93 11.67
CA SER A 594 10.34 -9.73 11.53
C SER A 594 11.18 -8.45 11.34
N GLY A 595 10.72 -7.55 10.46
CA GLY A 595 11.44 -6.32 10.13
C GLY A 595 11.69 -5.39 11.32
N ARG A 596 10.79 -5.36 12.32
CA ARG A 596 10.97 -4.55 13.55
C ARG A 596 12.06 -5.12 14.47
N SER A 597 12.12 -6.45 14.66
CA SER A 597 13.17 -7.08 15.49
C SER A 597 14.55 -6.93 14.87
N LYS A 598 14.63 -7.07 13.55
CA LYS A 598 15.83 -6.80 12.76
C LYS A 598 16.32 -5.35 12.88
N LEU A 599 15.44 -4.37 12.76
CA LEU A 599 15.80 -2.96 12.95
C LEU A 599 16.27 -2.66 14.38
N ARG A 600 15.61 -3.22 15.40
CA ARG A 600 16.07 -3.10 16.79
C ARG A 600 17.44 -3.72 17.00
N LEU A 601 17.68 -4.89 16.42
CA LEU A 601 18.98 -5.57 16.47
C LEU A 601 20.07 -4.71 15.81
N TYR A 602 19.79 -4.09 14.67
CA TYR A 602 20.69 -3.15 14.02
C TYR A 602 21.05 -1.97 14.94
N HIS A 603 20.05 -1.23 15.43
CA HIS A 603 20.27 0.01 16.18
C HIS A 603 20.81 -0.21 17.60
N LYS A 604 20.39 -1.28 18.28
CA LYS A 604 20.75 -1.52 19.69
C LYS A 604 21.98 -2.41 19.87
N VAL A 605 22.24 -3.34 18.95
CA VAL A 605 23.32 -4.33 19.09
C VAL A 605 24.39 -4.08 18.05
N PHE A 606 24.05 -4.19 16.76
CA PHE A 606 25.08 -4.14 15.71
C PHE A 606 25.73 -2.77 15.60
N SER A 607 24.98 -1.68 15.80
CA SER A 607 25.51 -0.32 15.79
C SER A 607 26.38 0.02 17.00
N ARG A 608 26.51 -0.89 17.98
CA ARG A 608 27.44 -0.78 19.10
C ARG A 608 28.67 -1.66 18.94
N LEU A 609 28.67 -2.58 17.99
CA LEU A 609 29.86 -3.38 17.67
C LEU A 609 30.96 -2.47 17.11
N PRO A 610 32.24 -2.82 17.26
CA PRO A 610 33.32 -2.06 16.66
C PRO A 610 33.18 -2.03 15.12
N HIS A 611 33.55 -0.91 14.50
CA HIS A 611 33.74 -0.84 13.06
C HIS A 611 34.84 -1.81 12.66
N ARG A 612 34.63 -2.54 11.56
CA ARG A 612 35.63 -3.45 11.00
C ARG A 612 36.38 -2.70 9.91
N LYS A 613 37.66 -2.41 10.17
CA LYS A 613 38.53 -1.81 9.17
C LYS A 613 38.68 -2.74 7.96
N GLY A 614 38.66 -2.17 6.76
CA GLY A 614 38.70 -2.90 5.50
C GLY A 614 37.37 -3.53 5.07
N LEU A 615 36.26 -3.36 5.81
CA LEU A 615 34.96 -3.91 5.43
C LEU A 615 34.18 -2.94 4.52
N VAL A 616 33.85 -3.40 3.32
CA VAL A 616 33.05 -2.64 2.34
C VAL A 616 31.77 -3.39 2.01
N VAL A 617 30.64 -2.71 2.11
CA VAL A 617 29.33 -3.23 1.71
C VAL A 617 28.93 -2.61 0.39
N PHE A 618 28.69 -3.46 -0.61
CA PHE A 618 28.26 -3.10 -1.95
C PHE A 618 26.81 -3.48 -2.19
N GLU A 619 26.09 -2.61 -2.89
CA GLU A 619 24.71 -2.87 -3.29
C GLU A 619 24.37 -2.15 -4.60
N SER A 620 23.75 -2.87 -5.54
CA SER A 620 23.33 -2.30 -6.83
C SER A 620 21.84 -2.57 -7.08
N HIS A 621 21.10 -1.54 -7.48
CA HIS A 621 19.64 -1.54 -7.70
C HIS A 621 18.85 -2.22 -6.58
N LEU A 622 19.11 -1.80 -5.34
CA LEU A 622 18.51 -2.37 -4.13
C LEU A 622 18.85 -3.86 -3.94
N GLY A 623 20.03 -4.28 -4.37
CA GLY A 623 20.53 -5.65 -4.29
C GLY A 623 19.87 -6.59 -5.29
N ARG A 624 19.31 -6.10 -6.40
CA ARG A 624 18.69 -6.98 -7.39
C ARG A 624 19.69 -7.57 -8.38
N GLN A 625 20.87 -6.98 -8.47
CA GLN A 625 21.88 -7.36 -9.45
C GLN A 625 23.29 -7.04 -8.97
N TYR A 626 24.25 -7.77 -9.52
CA TYR A 626 25.66 -7.44 -9.51
C TYR A 626 25.97 -6.67 -10.81
N SER A 627 25.94 -5.34 -10.74
CA SER A 627 26.07 -4.47 -11.91
C SER A 627 26.46 -3.06 -11.51
N ASP A 628 26.57 -2.20 -12.53
CA ASP A 628 26.62 -0.74 -12.38
C ASP A 628 27.90 -0.25 -11.68
N SER A 629 27.92 1.02 -11.25
CA SER A 629 29.11 1.64 -10.69
C SER A 629 29.65 0.92 -9.44
N PRO A 630 28.82 0.37 -8.52
CA PRO A 630 29.32 -0.45 -7.41
C PRO A 630 30.12 -1.68 -7.86
N LYS A 631 29.72 -2.35 -8.96
CA LYS A 631 30.46 -3.48 -9.53
C LYS A 631 31.82 -3.04 -10.04
N ALA A 632 31.87 -1.96 -10.83
CA ALA A 632 33.11 -1.47 -11.40
C ALA A 632 34.11 -1.03 -10.31
N ILE A 633 33.65 -0.40 -9.23
CA ILE A 633 34.51 -0.06 -8.08
C ILE A 633 35.06 -1.34 -7.44
N TYR A 634 34.20 -2.33 -7.16
CA TYR A 634 34.63 -3.59 -6.55
C TYR A 634 35.66 -4.34 -7.41
N GLU A 635 35.43 -4.44 -8.72
CA GLU A 635 36.35 -5.11 -9.66
C GLU A 635 37.68 -4.37 -9.75
N GLU A 636 37.65 -3.03 -9.71
CA GLU A 636 38.86 -2.21 -9.73
C GLU A 636 39.68 -2.35 -8.44
N MET A 637 39.03 -2.38 -7.26
CA MET A 637 39.69 -2.67 -5.99
C MET A 637 40.39 -4.05 -6.02
N ARG A 638 39.76 -5.04 -6.64
CA ARG A 638 40.37 -6.37 -6.83
C ARG A 638 41.54 -6.34 -7.79
N ARG A 639 41.40 -5.64 -8.92
CA ARG A 639 42.44 -5.52 -9.95
C ARG A 639 43.72 -4.89 -9.38
N GLN A 640 43.59 -3.93 -8.47
CA GLN A 640 44.73 -3.30 -7.77
C GLN A 640 45.31 -4.15 -6.62
N GLY A 641 44.74 -5.32 -6.32
CA GLY A 641 45.24 -6.21 -5.27
C GLY A 641 45.06 -5.67 -3.84
N LEU A 642 44.04 -4.83 -3.60
CA LEU A 642 43.78 -4.27 -2.28
C LEU A 642 43.35 -5.34 -1.28
N ARG A 643 43.74 -5.18 0.00
CA ARG A 643 43.30 -6.09 1.08
C ARG A 643 42.03 -5.56 1.75
N PHE A 644 40.88 -6.12 1.39
CA PHE A 644 39.58 -5.72 1.95
C PHE A 644 38.62 -6.92 2.09
N GLU A 645 37.58 -6.76 2.91
CA GLU A 645 36.47 -7.68 3.03
C GLU A 645 35.26 -7.13 2.27
N ALA A 646 34.84 -7.85 1.23
CA ALA A 646 33.72 -7.46 0.39
C ALA A 646 32.43 -8.17 0.82
N VAL A 647 31.39 -7.39 1.10
CA VAL A 647 30.04 -7.90 1.32
C VAL A 647 29.10 -7.37 0.24
N TRP A 648 28.47 -8.27 -0.51
CA TRP A 648 27.48 -7.91 -1.53
C TRP A 648 26.06 -8.24 -1.07
N ALA A 649 25.15 -7.27 -1.17
CA ALA A 649 23.76 -7.43 -0.79
C ALA A 649 22.87 -7.91 -1.97
N TYR A 650 22.09 -8.99 -1.76
CA TYR A 650 21.15 -9.51 -2.77
C TYR A 650 19.69 -9.63 -2.26
N ALA A 651 18.67 -9.25 -3.04
CA ALA A 651 17.27 -9.27 -2.64
C ALA A 651 16.49 -10.50 -3.15
N GLY A 652 16.86 -11.02 -4.33
CA GLY A 652 16.25 -12.14 -5.03
C GLY A 652 17.14 -13.38 -5.04
N SER A 653 17.64 -13.74 -6.22
CA SER A 653 18.65 -14.79 -6.41
C SER A 653 20.05 -14.22 -6.16
N PRO A 654 20.98 -15.00 -5.56
CA PRO A 654 22.40 -14.66 -5.53
C PRO A 654 23.13 -15.02 -6.84
N GLU A 655 22.44 -15.60 -7.82
CA GLU A 655 22.99 -15.94 -9.13
C GLU A 655 23.55 -14.70 -9.85
N GLY A 656 24.71 -14.84 -10.49
CA GLY A 656 25.43 -13.74 -11.16
C GLY A 656 26.26 -12.84 -10.24
N PHE A 657 26.23 -13.03 -8.92
CA PHE A 657 27.11 -12.33 -7.98
C PHE A 657 28.49 -13.02 -7.85
N PRO A 658 29.56 -12.29 -7.50
CA PRO A 658 30.92 -12.83 -7.40
C PRO A 658 31.02 -13.90 -6.30
N ALA A 659 31.56 -15.07 -6.66
CA ALA A 659 31.68 -16.22 -5.76
C ALA A 659 32.68 -15.99 -4.61
N ASP A 660 33.65 -15.10 -4.81
CA ASP A 660 34.70 -14.77 -3.86
C ASP A 660 34.29 -13.65 -2.87
N ALA A 661 33.12 -13.03 -3.04
CA ALA A 661 32.57 -12.07 -2.09
C ALA A 661 31.62 -12.72 -1.09
N THR A 662 31.50 -12.12 0.10
CA THR A 662 30.49 -12.56 1.07
C THR A 662 29.11 -12.08 0.62
N LEU A 663 28.25 -12.99 0.18
CA LEU A 663 26.90 -12.66 -0.24
C LEU A 663 25.92 -12.67 0.94
N VAL A 664 25.25 -11.54 1.16
CA VAL A 664 24.25 -11.40 2.23
C VAL A 664 22.89 -11.03 1.64
N ARG A 665 21.84 -11.74 2.07
CA ARG A 665 20.49 -11.39 1.62
C ARG A 665 20.07 -10.04 2.20
N ARG A 666 19.59 -9.10 1.39
CA ARG A 666 19.05 -7.80 1.82
C ARG A 666 18.01 -8.02 2.93
N TRP A 667 18.09 -7.21 3.99
CA TRP A 667 17.28 -7.35 5.20
C TRP A 667 17.47 -8.65 6.00
N SER A 668 18.52 -9.43 5.75
CA SER A 668 18.94 -10.51 6.65
C SER A 668 19.69 -9.96 7.86
N ILE A 669 19.87 -10.79 8.89
CA ILE A 669 20.68 -10.44 10.07
C ILE A 669 22.15 -10.18 9.66
N PRO A 670 22.79 -11.01 8.82
CA PRO A 670 24.12 -10.72 8.27
C PRO A 670 24.21 -9.38 7.53
N TYR A 671 23.23 -9.03 6.71
CA TYR A 671 23.18 -7.74 6.00
C TYR A 671 23.17 -6.55 6.97
N LEU A 672 22.34 -6.61 7.99
CA LEU A 672 22.26 -5.56 9.00
C LEU A 672 23.55 -5.45 9.82
N LYS A 673 24.15 -6.59 10.18
CA LYS A 673 25.43 -6.61 10.89
C LYS A 673 26.54 -6.00 10.04
N ALA A 674 26.62 -6.39 8.77
CA ALA A 674 27.61 -5.87 7.83
C ALA A 674 27.50 -4.36 7.69
N LEU A 675 26.29 -3.83 7.40
CA LEU A 675 26.09 -2.38 7.29
C LEU A 675 26.46 -1.62 8.57
N ALA A 676 26.12 -2.18 9.75
CA ALA A 676 26.43 -1.53 11.02
C ALA A 676 27.94 -1.53 11.35
N GLN A 677 28.73 -2.43 10.80
CA GLN A 677 30.17 -2.54 11.08
C GLN A 677 31.06 -2.05 9.93
N ALA A 678 30.48 -1.79 8.76
CA ALA A 678 31.21 -1.40 7.57
C ALA A 678 31.95 -0.09 7.74
N GLU A 679 33.16 -0.04 7.20
CA GLU A 679 33.91 1.20 7.03
C GLU A 679 33.38 1.96 5.81
N PHE A 680 32.95 1.25 4.76
CA PHE A 680 32.39 1.85 3.56
C PHE A 680 31.04 1.26 3.15
N TRP A 681 30.12 2.15 2.79
CA TRP A 681 28.86 1.85 2.10
C TRP A 681 28.98 2.33 0.66
N VAL A 682 28.78 1.44 -0.32
CA VAL A 682 28.87 1.76 -1.76
C VAL A 682 27.58 1.31 -2.45
N ASP A 683 26.80 2.27 -2.95
CA ASP A 683 25.51 1.98 -3.56
C ASP A 683 25.11 2.98 -4.66
N ASN A 684 24.04 2.68 -5.42
CA ASN A 684 23.59 3.49 -6.56
C ASN A 684 22.11 3.96 -6.52
N GLN A 685 21.32 3.59 -5.51
CA GLN A 685 19.90 3.99 -5.37
C GLN A 685 19.48 4.47 -3.97
N SER A 686 20.33 4.31 -2.96
CA SER A 686 20.15 4.50 -1.52
C SER A 686 19.85 3.23 -0.71
N TYR A 687 20.63 3.03 0.35
CA TYR A 687 20.34 2.08 1.42
C TYR A 687 19.06 2.45 2.20
N PRO A 688 18.37 1.46 2.82
CA PRO A 688 17.10 1.69 3.47
C PRO A 688 17.11 2.84 4.49
N LEU A 689 16.09 3.70 4.43
CA LEU A 689 15.95 4.90 5.28
C LEU A 689 15.89 4.60 6.78
N LYS A 690 15.44 3.38 7.12
CA LYS A 690 15.28 2.93 8.51
C LYS A 690 16.62 2.57 9.18
N LEU A 691 17.72 2.58 8.43
CA LEU A 691 19.06 2.28 8.93
C LEU A 691 19.83 3.60 9.07
N THR A 692 20.31 3.86 10.28
CA THR A 692 21.14 5.04 10.56
C THR A 692 22.58 4.71 10.18
N LYS A 693 23.20 5.58 9.36
CA LYS A 693 24.63 5.50 9.06
C LYS A 693 25.40 5.88 10.32
N ARG A 694 26.39 5.08 10.71
CA ARG A 694 27.20 5.37 11.89
C ARG A 694 28.26 6.43 11.61
N PRO A 695 28.58 7.29 12.58
CA PRO A 695 29.81 8.09 12.53
C PRO A 695 31.02 7.16 12.38
N GLY A 696 31.87 7.41 11.39
CA GLY A 696 33.01 6.55 11.03
C GLY A 696 32.78 5.63 9.83
N THR A 697 31.54 5.48 9.35
CA THR A 697 31.25 4.86 8.05
C THR A 697 31.21 5.93 6.96
N THR A 698 31.98 5.73 5.89
CA THR A 698 31.96 6.56 4.68
C THR A 698 30.96 6.00 3.68
N TYR A 699 30.03 6.82 3.24
CA TYR A 699 28.98 6.47 2.28
C TYR A 699 29.24 7.14 0.93
N LEU A 700 29.66 6.30 -0.02
CA LEU A 700 29.85 6.61 -1.42
C LEU A 700 28.57 6.29 -2.21
N GLN A 701 27.82 7.33 -2.56
CA GLN A 701 26.64 7.25 -3.41
C GLN A 701 27.06 7.45 -4.87
N THR A 702 26.91 6.42 -5.68
CA THR A 702 27.27 6.45 -7.10
C THR A 702 26.15 6.96 -7.98
N TRP A 703 24.90 6.93 -7.50
CA TRP A 703 23.70 7.15 -8.30
C TRP A 703 23.67 6.27 -9.56
N HIS A 704 22.67 6.43 -10.44
CA HIS A 704 22.42 5.48 -11.53
C HIS A 704 22.13 6.13 -12.88
N GLY A 705 22.52 7.39 -13.07
CA GLY A 705 22.40 8.08 -14.35
C GLY A 705 22.15 9.58 -14.21
N SER A 706 22.60 10.33 -15.20
CA SER A 706 22.37 11.78 -15.30
C SER A 706 20.90 12.12 -15.51
N ALA A 707 20.47 13.27 -15.02
CA ALA A 707 19.06 13.61 -15.00
C ALA A 707 18.58 14.29 -16.28
N LEU A 708 17.70 13.62 -17.03
CA LEU A 708 16.81 14.30 -17.99
C LEU A 708 15.57 14.86 -17.29
N LYS A 709 14.98 14.08 -16.39
CA LYS A 709 13.72 14.40 -15.69
C LYS A 709 14.01 15.13 -14.40
N ARG A 710 13.08 15.98 -13.94
CA ARG A 710 13.19 16.57 -12.59
C ARG A 710 13.14 15.46 -11.53
N MET A 711 14.03 15.57 -10.55
CA MET A 711 14.24 14.58 -9.50
C MET A 711 14.23 15.27 -8.13
N GLY A 712 14.11 14.50 -7.05
CA GLY A 712 14.27 15.04 -5.70
C GLY A 712 13.28 16.16 -5.39
N PHE A 713 13.76 17.25 -4.79
CA PHE A 713 12.91 18.38 -4.40
C PHE A 713 12.40 19.20 -5.58
N ASP A 714 12.90 18.97 -6.80
CA ASP A 714 12.42 19.65 -8.01
C ASP A 714 11.19 18.95 -8.62
N GLU A 715 10.82 17.76 -8.16
CA GLU A 715 9.58 17.10 -8.56
C GLU A 715 8.35 17.86 -8.01
N PRO A 716 7.31 18.13 -8.83
CA PRO A 716 6.11 18.86 -8.38
C PRO A 716 5.48 18.26 -7.12
N GLY A 717 5.43 16.93 -7.02
CA GLY A 717 4.87 16.21 -5.87
C GLY A 717 5.63 16.39 -4.55
N TRP A 718 6.89 16.84 -4.56
CA TRP A 718 7.62 17.15 -3.33
C TRP A 718 7.36 18.58 -2.84
N LYS A 719 7.03 19.51 -3.73
CA LYS A 719 6.70 20.90 -3.38
C LYS A 719 5.41 21.01 -2.57
N VAL A 720 4.45 20.10 -2.81
CA VAL A 720 3.16 20.02 -2.09
C VAL A 720 3.22 19.24 -0.77
N ARG A 721 4.37 18.61 -0.44
CA ARG A 721 4.50 17.86 0.82
C ARG A 721 4.84 18.76 1.99
N SER A 722 4.40 18.37 3.18
CA SER A 722 4.68 19.09 4.43
C SER A 722 6.19 19.27 4.67
N ARG A 723 6.57 20.35 5.36
CA ARG A 723 7.97 20.65 5.72
C ARG A 723 8.62 19.50 6.50
N ALA A 724 7.86 18.81 7.35
CA ALA A 724 8.34 17.66 8.10
C ALA A 724 8.72 16.47 7.20
N ALA A 725 7.92 16.20 6.16
CA ALA A 725 8.20 15.16 5.17
C ALA A 725 9.43 15.52 4.33
N GLN A 726 9.56 16.80 3.92
CA GLN A 726 10.74 17.29 3.22
C GLN A 726 12.01 17.17 4.09
N ALA A 727 11.93 17.54 5.37
CA ALA A 727 13.05 17.42 6.31
C ALA A 727 13.45 15.95 6.57
N ALA A 728 12.49 15.03 6.60
CA ALA A 728 12.78 13.60 6.72
C ALA A 728 13.50 13.06 5.47
N GLN A 729 13.13 13.54 4.29
CA GLN A 729 13.85 13.23 3.05
C GLN A 729 15.25 13.85 3.04
N GLN A 730 15.40 15.10 3.50
CA GLN A 730 16.71 15.74 3.59
C GLN A 730 17.68 14.94 4.46
N ARG A 731 17.24 14.50 5.66
CA ARG A 731 18.05 13.63 6.54
C ARG A 731 18.53 12.33 5.88
N THR A 732 17.84 11.87 4.84
CA THR A 732 18.29 10.70 4.07
C THR A 732 19.48 11.03 3.19
N LEU A 733 19.40 12.17 2.50
CA LEU A 733 20.40 12.68 1.56
C LEU A 733 21.65 13.15 2.31
N ASP A 734 21.48 13.70 3.51
CA ASP A 734 22.57 14.12 4.40
C ASP A 734 23.47 12.96 4.85
N ARG A 735 23.09 11.70 4.59
CA ARG A 735 23.93 10.53 4.86
C ARG A 735 25.04 10.35 3.82
N PHE A 736 24.94 10.98 2.65
CA PHE A 736 25.93 10.84 1.59
C PHE A 736 27.18 11.67 1.95
N ASP A 737 28.31 11.00 2.18
CA ASP A 737 29.58 11.69 2.39
C ASP A 737 30.20 12.08 1.05
N ARG A 738 29.98 11.25 0.02
CA ARG A 738 30.44 11.47 -1.36
C ARG A 738 29.36 11.04 -2.35
N PHE A 739 29.12 11.88 -3.35
CA PHE A 739 28.15 11.66 -4.42
C PHE A 739 28.82 11.86 -5.77
N LEU A 740 28.81 10.83 -6.62
CA LEU A 740 29.49 10.88 -7.92
C LEU A 740 28.77 11.83 -8.87
N ILE A 741 29.55 12.67 -9.52
CA ILE A 741 29.13 13.63 -10.54
C ILE A 741 29.84 13.30 -11.84
N ARG A 742 29.05 13.22 -12.91
CA ARG A 742 29.50 12.87 -14.25
C ARG A 742 29.86 14.08 -15.11
N SER A 743 29.13 15.17 -14.93
CA SER A 743 29.31 16.43 -15.64
C SER A 743 28.72 17.59 -14.85
N GLU A 744 29.04 18.83 -15.22
CA GLU A 744 28.44 20.01 -14.61
C GLU A 744 26.91 20.08 -14.80
N HIS A 745 26.34 19.34 -15.75
CA HIS A 745 24.90 19.14 -15.84
C HIS A 745 24.32 18.49 -14.57
N ASP A 746 24.99 17.48 -14.02
CA ASP A 746 24.53 16.80 -12.80
C ASP A 746 24.65 17.70 -11.57
N VAL A 747 25.60 18.64 -11.56
CA VAL A 747 25.71 19.67 -10.51
C VAL A 747 24.49 20.60 -10.56
N ARG A 748 24.17 21.12 -11.74
CA ARG A 748 23.04 22.04 -11.95
C ARG A 748 21.67 21.37 -11.74
N THR A 749 21.60 20.05 -11.88
CA THR A 749 20.37 19.27 -11.79
C THR A 749 20.32 18.39 -10.54
N LEU A 750 20.90 17.18 -10.56
CA LEU A 750 20.82 16.20 -9.48
C LEU A 750 21.29 16.75 -8.13
N ALA A 751 22.48 17.37 -8.07
CA ALA A 751 23.05 17.87 -6.83
C ALA A 751 22.18 18.98 -6.24
N ARG A 752 21.77 19.96 -7.07
CA ARG A 752 20.83 21.03 -6.69
C ARG A 752 19.50 20.48 -6.19
N ALA A 753 18.92 19.54 -6.94
CA ALA A 753 17.61 18.97 -6.65
C ALA A 753 17.59 18.12 -5.38
N PHE A 754 18.73 17.54 -5.00
CA PHE A 754 18.93 16.86 -3.73
C PHE A 754 19.53 17.75 -2.63
N ARG A 755 19.74 19.04 -2.93
CA ARG A 755 20.34 20.03 -2.01
C ARG A 755 21.67 19.55 -1.42
N LEU A 756 22.48 18.87 -2.23
CA LEU A 756 23.77 18.36 -1.81
C LEU A 756 24.78 19.51 -1.75
N PRO A 757 25.57 19.62 -0.66
CA PRO A 757 26.59 20.64 -0.57
C PRO A 757 27.78 20.30 -1.47
N GLU A 758 28.50 21.33 -1.93
CA GLU A 758 29.65 21.20 -2.85
C GLU A 758 30.69 20.18 -2.36
N ARG A 759 30.98 20.18 -1.05
CA ARG A 759 31.93 19.24 -0.42
C ARG A 759 31.56 17.76 -0.57
N THR A 760 30.30 17.44 -0.86
CA THR A 760 29.81 16.07 -1.06
C THR A 760 30.02 15.62 -2.51
N LEU A 761 30.19 16.54 -3.46
CA LEU A 761 30.26 16.24 -4.88
C LEU A 761 31.64 15.68 -5.26
N LEU A 762 31.64 14.58 -6.01
CA LEU A 762 32.85 13.91 -6.49
C LEU A 762 32.83 13.84 -8.02
N ARG A 763 33.53 14.78 -8.67
CA ARG A 763 33.61 14.93 -10.14
C ARG A 763 34.61 13.95 -10.75
N VAL A 764 34.18 12.71 -10.94
CA VAL A 764 35.05 11.62 -11.41
C VAL A 764 34.43 10.79 -12.55
N GLY A 765 33.21 11.10 -12.98
CA GLY A 765 32.48 10.23 -13.90
C GLY A 765 31.79 9.08 -13.18
N TYR A 766 31.18 8.17 -13.95
CA TYR A 766 30.60 6.95 -13.42
C TYR A 766 31.51 5.74 -13.69
N PRO A 767 31.92 4.98 -12.65
CA PRO A 767 32.72 3.77 -12.79
C PRO A 767 32.19 2.75 -13.81
N ARG A 768 30.86 2.61 -13.94
CA ARG A 768 30.26 1.71 -14.96
C ARG A 768 30.62 2.12 -16.40
N ASN A 769 30.82 3.41 -16.63
CA ASN A 769 31.06 3.98 -17.95
C ASN A 769 32.51 3.81 -18.42
N ASP A 770 33.43 3.41 -17.53
CA ASP A 770 34.82 3.15 -17.92
C ASP A 770 34.94 2.08 -19.01
N ALA A 771 34.05 1.09 -18.99
CA ALA A 771 33.99 0.05 -20.02
C ALA A 771 33.57 0.61 -21.39
N LEU A 772 32.70 1.62 -21.42
CA LEU A 772 32.24 2.25 -22.67
C LEU A 772 33.36 3.06 -23.31
N VAL A 773 34.07 3.86 -22.52
CA VAL A 773 35.23 4.64 -23.00
C VAL A 773 36.34 3.72 -23.51
N ARG A 774 36.64 2.63 -22.79
CA ARG A 774 37.61 1.63 -23.25
C ARG A 774 37.17 0.95 -24.54
N ALA A 775 35.89 0.59 -24.66
CA ALA A 775 35.37 -0.04 -25.86
C ALA A 775 35.47 0.88 -27.08
N ARG A 776 35.16 2.17 -26.93
CA ARG A 776 35.35 3.18 -27.98
C ARG A 776 36.82 3.25 -28.43
N ARG A 777 37.75 3.45 -27.49
CA ARG A 777 39.19 3.54 -27.80
C ARG A 777 39.73 2.30 -28.52
N ARG A 778 39.25 1.11 -28.13
CA ARG A 778 39.63 -0.14 -28.81
C ARG A 778 39.05 -0.24 -30.22
N ALA A 779 37.80 0.15 -30.41
CA ALA A 779 37.18 0.18 -31.73
C ALA A 779 37.91 1.17 -32.66
N GLU A 780 38.31 2.34 -32.15
CA GLU A 780 39.13 3.32 -32.88
C GLU A 780 40.50 2.71 -33.27
N ALA A 781 41.16 2.01 -32.35
CA ALA A 781 42.44 1.35 -32.61
C ALA A 781 42.36 0.14 -33.56
N SER A 782 41.22 -0.57 -33.60
CA SER A 782 41.00 -1.77 -34.42
C SER A 782 40.39 -1.49 -35.81
N GLY A 783 40.26 -0.22 -36.20
CA GLY A 783 39.63 0.19 -37.46
C GLY A 783 38.13 -0.13 -37.52
N GLY A 784 37.43 -0.05 -36.39
CA GLY A 784 35.98 -0.23 -36.29
C GLY A 784 35.49 -1.66 -36.08
N ARG A 785 36.39 -2.66 -35.95
CA ARG A 785 35.99 -4.07 -35.75
C ARG A 785 35.47 -4.35 -34.34
N ARG A 786 34.35 -5.08 -34.27
CA ARG A 786 33.66 -5.52 -33.04
C ARG A 786 34.50 -6.57 -32.29
N GLU A 787 34.89 -6.26 -31.04
CA GLU A 787 35.74 -7.15 -30.21
C GLU A 787 34.92 -8.11 -29.31
N GLN A 788 33.58 -7.97 -29.24
CA GLN A 788 32.75 -8.74 -28.29
C GLN A 788 32.09 -9.97 -28.92
N VAL A 789 32.87 -11.04 -29.02
CA VAL A 789 32.40 -12.35 -29.52
C VAL A 789 31.58 -13.10 -28.47
N LEU A 790 31.90 -12.96 -27.17
CA LEU A 790 31.32 -13.81 -26.12
C LEU A 790 29.82 -13.56 -25.89
N LEU A 791 29.41 -12.32 -25.58
CA LEU A 791 27.98 -12.03 -25.34
C LEU A 791 27.15 -12.19 -26.61
N ALA A 792 27.71 -11.84 -27.78
CA ALA A 792 27.05 -12.06 -29.06
C ALA A 792 26.80 -13.57 -29.29
N ALA A 793 27.80 -14.41 -29.03
CA ALA A 793 27.67 -15.87 -29.14
C ALA A 793 26.70 -16.45 -28.11
N GLU A 794 26.73 -15.97 -26.85
CA GLU A 794 25.79 -16.37 -25.80
C GLU A 794 24.33 -16.07 -26.18
N LEU A 795 24.10 -14.94 -26.85
CA LEU A 795 22.79 -14.53 -27.34
C LEU A 795 22.42 -15.17 -28.70
N GLY A 796 23.34 -15.92 -29.33
CA GLY A 796 23.11 -16.54 -30.64
C GLY A 796 23.05 -15.54 -31.80
N ILE A 797 23.75 -14.41 -31.69
CA ILE A 797 23.81 -13.36 -32.72
C ILE A 797 24.86 -13.74 -33.78
N PRO A 798 24.49 -13.82 -35.06
CA PRO A 798 25.45 -14.10 -36.14
C PRO A 798 26.50 -12.99 -36.28
N ALA A 799 27.74 -13.37 -36.61
CA ALA A 799 28.88 -12.44 -36.65
C ALA A 799 28.78 -11.36 -37.74
N ASP A 800 28.00 -11.62 -38.79
CA ASP A 800 27.73 -10.73 -39.91
C ASP A 800 26.61 -9.70 -39.62
N LYS A 801 25.89 -9.85 -38.50
CA LYS A 801 24.75 -8.97 -38.17
C LYS A 801 25.16 -7.80 -37.29
N GLU A 802 24.66 -6.62 -37.63
CA GLU A 802 24.69 -5.44 -36.77
C GLU A 802 23.64 -5.58 -35.65
N VAL A 803 23.87 -4.97 -34.49
CA VAL A 803 23.00 -5.11 -33.31
C VAL A 803 22.39 -3.77 -32.94
N LEU A 804 21.06 -3.71 -32.90
CA LEU A 804 20.32 -2.56 -32.40
C LEU A 804 19.79 -2.87 -31.01
N LEU A 805 19.90 -1.93 -30.07
CA LEU A 805 19.33 -2.05 -28.73
C LEU A 805 18.14 -1.13 -28.58
N TYR A 806 16.95 -1.69 -28.34
CA TYR A 806 15.78 -0.92 -27.92
C TYR A 806 15.66 -0.89 -26.39
N ALA A 807 15.85 0.29 -25.79
CA ALA A 807 15.84 0.49 -24.35
C ALA A 807 14.96 1.70 -23.95
N PRO A 808 13.62 1.53 -23.90
CA PRO A 808 12.69 2.61 -23.58
C PRO A 808 12.56 2.86 -22.08
N THR A 809 12.05 4.04 -21.75
CA THR A 809 11.72 4.45 -20.40
C THR A 809 10.48 3.73 -19.86
N PHE A 810 10.49 3.41 -18.57
CA PHE A 810 9.33 2.81 -17.89
C PHE A 810 8.07 3.69 -17.91
N ARG A 811 6.90 3.09 -18.17
CA ARG A 811 5.57 3.72 -18.13
C ARG A 811 4.70 3.10 -17.02
N GLN A 812 4.12 3.91 -16.13
CA GLN A 812 3.30 3.44 -15.01
C GLN A 812 1.80 3.35 -15.37
N ARG A 813 1.39 2.44 -16.27
CA ARG A 813 -0.04 2.22 -16.58
C ARG A 813 -0.67 1.13 -15.70
N GLY A 814 -1.07 1.48 -14.48
CA GLY A 814 -1.94 0.69 -13.59
C GLY A 814 -1.24 -0.45 -12.83
N GLY A 815 -1.51 -0.56 -11.53
CA GLY A 815 -0.82 -1.47 -10.60
C GLY A 815 -1.09 -2.97 -10.84
N LYS A 816 -0.18 -3.63 -11.57
CA LYS A 816 0.28 -5.04 -11.51
C LYS A 816 1.25 -5.26 -12.70
N ARG A 817 2.17 -6.25 -12.64
CA ARG A 817 3.04 -6.64 -13.78
C ARG A 817 2.17 -6.85 -15.03
N LYS A 818 2.36 -6.05 -16.08
CA LYS A 818 1.64 -6.14 -17.38
C LYS A 818 2.62 -6.55 -18.49
N ARG A 819 2.07 -7.14 -19.56
CA ARG A 819 2.76 -7.40 -20.84
C ARG A 819 3.23 -6.06 -21.41
N PHE A 820 4.50 -5.97 -21.80
CA PHE A 820 5.01 -4.83 -22.54
C PHE A 820 4.78 -5.10 -24.02
N GLU A 821 3.94 -4.26 -24.62
CA GLU A 821 3.71 -4.24 -26.06
C GLU A 821 4.66 -3.21 -26.65
N LEU A 822 5.38 -3.64 -27.68
CA LEU A 822 6.30 -2.76 -28.40
C LEU A 822 5.47 -1.74 -29.18
N PRO A 823 5.89 -0.46 -29.20
CA PRO A 823 5.16 0.61 -29.88
C PRO A 823 5.33 0.60 -31.41
N PHE A 824 5.90 -0.48 -31.95
CA PHE A 824 6.08 -0.75 -33.37
C PHE A 824 5.99 -2.26 -33.63
N ASP A 825 5.67 -2.64 -34.86
CA ASP A 825 5.53 -4.05 -35.28
C ASP A 825 6.89 -4.75 -35.43
N VAL A 826 7.21 -5.64 -34.48
CA VAL A 826 8.45 -6.43 -34.50
C VAL A 826 8.54 -7.44 -35.64
N GLU A 827 7.41 -7.94 -36.16
CA GLU A 827 7.42 -8.83 -37.32
C GLU A 827 7.82 -8.03 -38.56
N ARG A 828 7.24 -6.83 -38.73
CA ARG A 828 7.64 -5.89 -39.78
C ARG A 828 9.11 -5.47 -39.66
N PHE A 829 9.63 -5.24 -38.44
CA PHE A 829 11.05 -4.99 -38.23
C PHE A 829 11.90 -6.19 -38.70
N ALA A 830 11.52 -7.40 -38.29
CA ALA A 830 12.25 -8.61 -38.60
C ALA A 830 12.26 -8.90 -40.10
N ASP A 831 11.19 -8.58 -40.81
CA ASP A 831 11.09 -8.76 -42.26
C ASP A 831 11.81 -7.66 -43.05
N ALA A 832 11.74 -6.40 -42.60
CA ALA A 832 12.42 -5.29 -43.27
C ALA A 832 13.94 -5.28 -43.02
N PHE A 833 14.38 -5.71 -41.84
CA PHE A 833 15.76 -5.50 -41.40
C PHE A 833 16.45 -6.74 -40.83
N GLY A 834 15.78 -7.87 -40.63
CA GLY A 834 16.38 -9.06 -40.02
C GLY A 834 17.54 -9.67 -40.81
N ASP A 835 17.65 -9.34 -42.09
CA ASP A 835 18.79 -9.72 -42.94
C ASP A 835 20.06 -8.93 -42.61
N ARG A 836 19.96 -7.80 -41.91
CA ARG A 836 21.09 -6.96 -41.51
C ARG A 836 21.24 -6.78 -40.00
N TYR A 837 20.13 -6.62 -39.29
CA TYR A 837 20.10 -6.28 -37.87
C TYR A 837 19.55 -7.42 -37.00
N VAL A 838 20.08 -7.53 -35.79
CA VAL A 838 19.43 -8.18 -34.65
C VAL A 838 18.99 -7.12 -33.65
N LEU A 839 17.70 -7.11 -33.29
CA LEU A 839 17.15 -6.18 -32.30
C LEU A 839 17.12 -6.80 -30.90
N LEU A 840 17.88 -6.21 -29.99
CA LEU A 840 17.82 -6.52 -28.57
C LEU A 840 16.75 -5.65 -27.91
N VAL A 841 15.75 -6.26 -27.30
CA VAL A 841 14.69 -5.55 -26.57
C VAL A 841 14.98 -5.61 -25.08
N ARG A 842 15.27 -4.47 -24.47
CA ARG A 842 15.48 -4.32 -23.02
C ARG A 842 14.37 -3.48 -22.41
N SER A 843 13.30 -4.14 -21.97
CA SER A 843 12.23 -3.46 -21.24
C SER A 843 12.59 -3.26 -19.75
N HIS A 844 11.78 -2.49 -19.02
CA HIS A 844 11.95 -2.37 -17.57
C HIS A 844 11.59 -3.69 -16.87
N TYR A 845 12.34 -4.11 -15.85
CA TYR A 845 12.16 -5.40 -15.13
C TYR A 845 10.76 -5.68 -14.51
N LEU A 846 9.86 -4.67 -14.48
CA LEU A 846 8.45 -4.86 -14.07
C LEU A 846 7.55 -5.34 -15.20
N ASN A 847 8.06 -5.31 -16.42
CA ASN A 847 7.39 -5.70 -17.65
C ASN A 847 7.82 -7.12 -18.05
N HIS A 848 7.00 -7.74 -18.87
CA HIS A 848 7.35 -8.99 -19.56
C HIS A 848 7.17 -8.74 -21.05
N VAL A 849 8.24 -8.94 -21.83
CA VAL A 849 8.18 -8.86 -23.29
C VAL A 849 7.67 -10.21 -23.80
N VAL A 850 6.77 -10.20 -24.77
CA VAL A 850 6.32 -11.44 -25.44
C VAL A 850 6.53 -11.22 -26.93
N LEU A 851 7.56 -11.87 -27.47
CA LEU A 851 7.90 -11.81 -28.88
C LEU A 851 7.15 -12.91 -29.67
N PRO A 852 6.62 -12.61 -30.86
CA PRO A 852 6.07 -13.62 -31.77
C PRO A 852 7.11 -14.71 -32.13
N PRO A 853 6.73 -15.98 -32.35
CA PRO A 853 7.68 -17.00 -32.80
C PRO A 853 8.37 -16.69 -34.14
N SER A 854 7.72 -15.91 -35.01
CA SER A 854 8.20 -15.48 -36.33
C SER A 854 9.47 -14.63 -36.29
N VAL A 855 9.73 -13.93 -35.18
CA VAL A 855 10.90 -13.04 -35.04
C VAL A 855 12.10 -13.70 -34.37
N ARG A 856 12.03 -15.01 -34.09
CA ARG A 856 13.08 -15.75 -33.37
C ARG A 856 14.43 -15.63 -34.10
N GLY A 857 15.47 -15.25 -33.36
CA GLY A 857 16.84 -15.03 -33.89
C GLY A 857 17.07 -13.66 -34.53
N ARG A 858 15.99 -12.92 -34.86
CA ARG A 858 16.05 -11.54 -35.39
C ARG A 858 15.73 -10.50 -34.31
N VAL A 859 14.88 -10.86 -33.35
CA VAL A 859 14.56 -10.04 -32.17
C VAL A 859 14.75 -10.88 -30.91
N ILE A 860 15.52 -10.36 -29.95
CA ILE A 860 15.93 -11.07 -28.74
C ILE A 860 15.51 -10.25 -27.52
N ASP A 861 14.76 -10.85 -26.60
CA ASP A 861 14.45 -10.23 -25.31
C ASP A 861 15.66 -10.36 -24.38
N VAL A 862 16.23 -9.22 -23.99
CA VAL A 862 17.35 -9.12 -23.04
C VAL A 862 16.94 -8.41 -21.75
N THR A 863 15.64 -8.36 -21.44
CA THR A 863 15.10 -7.72 -20.23
C THR A 863 15.71 -8.29 -18.94
N ASP A 864 16.01 -9.60 -18.92
CA ASP A 864 16.60 -10.28 -17.77
C ASP A 864 18.14 -10.13 -17.67
N HIS A 865 18.81 -9.51 -18.65
CA HIS A 865 20.23 -9.18 -18.55
C HIS A 865 20.44 -8.01 -17.58
N HIS A 866 20.80 -8.35 -16.35
CA HIS A 866 20.96 -7.43 -15.23
C HIS A 866 21.90 -6.23 -15.53
N ASP A 867 23.12 -6.47 -16.01
CA ASP A 867 24.07 -5.42 -16.37
C ASP A 867 23.81 -4.90 -17.79
N VAL A 868 23.59 -3.59 -17.92
CA VAL A 868 23.34 -2.95 -19.22
C VAL A 868 24.62 -2.64 -19.98
N THR A 869 25.73 -2.47 -19.27
CA THR A 869 27.00 -2.01 -19.84
C THR A 869 27.48 -2.90 -20.99
N PRO A 870 27.47 -4.24 -20.86
CA PRO A 870 27.86 -5.13 -21.97
C PRO A 870 26.92 -5.02 -23.18
N LEU A 871 25.62 -4.82 -22.96
CA LEU A 871 24.65 -4.65 -24.05
C LEU A 871 24.84 -3.33 -24.79
N LEU A 872 25.20 -2.25 -24.07
CA LEU A 872 25.56 -0.98 -24.69
C LEU A 872 26.82 -1.13 -25.55
N VAL A 873 27.86 -1.82 -25.05
CA VAL A 873 29.08 -2.06 -25.85
C VAL A 873 28.81 -2.95 -27.05
N LEU A 874 27.90 -3.92 -26.93
CA LEU A 874 27.52 -4.80 -28.03
C LEU A 874 26.74 -4.06 -29.13
N ALA A 875 25.85 -3.15 -28.76
CA ALA A 875 24.95 -2.48 -29.70
C ALA A 875 25.67 -1.46 -30.61
N ASP A 876 25.44 -1.56 -31.93
CA ASP A 876 25.91 -0.63 -32.95
C ASP A 876 25.02 0.61 -33.06
N GLY A 877 23.76 0.50 -32.63
CA GLY A 877 22.84 1.62 -32.49
C GLY A 877 21.88 1.45 -31.31
N LEU A 878 21.47 2.57 -30.72
CA LEU A 878 20.51 2.61 -29.61
C LEU A 878 19.20 3.24 -30.06
N ILE A 879 18.08 2.53 -29.89
CA ILE A 879 16.73 3.07 -29.99
C ILE A 879 16.22 3.32 -28.57
N THR A 880 15.88 4.56 -28.26
CA THR A 880 15.41 4.95 -26.93
C THR A 880 14.39 6.10 -27.01
N ASP A 881 14.00 6.63 -25.85
CA ASP A 881 13.08 7.75 -25.69
C ASP A 881 13.66 8.75 -24.67
N TYR A 882 12.99 9.01 -23.56
CA TYR A 882 13.38 9.88 -22.45
C TYR A 882 14.27 9.19 -21.40
N SER A 883 15.09 8.22 -21.82
CA SER A 883 15.87 7.37 -20.92
C SER A 883 17.24 7.98 -20.63
N SER A 884 17.71 7.89 -19.38
CA SER A 884 19.06 8.37 -19.03
C SER A 884 20.18 7.54 -19.68
N VAL A 885 19.85 6.38 -20.28
CA VAL A 885 20.82 5.52 -20.99
C VAL A 885 21.46 6.24 -22.19
N MET A 886 20.79 7.23 -22.78
CA MET A 886 21.36 8.03 -23.88
C MET A 886 22.64 8.76 -23.47
N PHE A 887 22.73 9.20 -22.21
CA PHE A 887 23.94 9.85 -21.70
C PHE A 887 25.10 8.87 -21.57
N ASP A 888 24.84 7.61 -21.21
CA ASP A 888 25.87 6.57 -21.15
C ASP A 888 26.32 6.17 -22.55
N TYR A 889 25.37 5.93 -23.45
CA TYR A 889 25.63 5.44 -24.79
C TYR A 889 26.36 6.46 -25.68
N SER A 890 26.20 7.77 -25.43
CA SER A 890 26.93 8.81 -26.16
C SER A 890 28.46 8.66 -26.07
N LEU A 891 28.97 8.00 -25.02
CA LEU A 891 30.40 7.71 -24.86
C LEU A 891 30.98 6.80 -25.94
N LEU A 892 30.13 5.99 -26.59
CA LEU A 892 30.55 5.08 -27.66
C LEU A 892 30.66 5.76 -29.02
N ASP A 893 30.13 6.98 -29.16
CA ASP A 893 29.96 7.68 -30.44
C ASP A 893 29.32 6.81 -31.53
N ARG A 894 28.15 6.26 -31.19
CA ARG A 894 27.35 5.40 -32.07
C ARG A 894 25.97 5.99 -32.33
N PRO A 895 25.32 5.69 -33.46
CA PRO A 895 23.98 6.15 -33.79
C PRO A 895 22.95 5.94 -32.67
N MET A 896 22.14 6.97 -32.41
CA MET A 896 21.04 6.94 -31.47
C MET A 896 19.75 7.36 -32.19
N PHE A 897 18.64 6.71 -31.88
CA PHE A 897 17.33 6.96 -32.47
C PHE A 897 16.34 7.22 -31.34
N PHE A 898 15.66 8.36 -31.37
CA PHE A 898 14.73 8.78 -30.33
C PHE A 898 13.30 8.53 -30.80
N PHE A 899 12.73 7.37 -30.45
CA PHE A 899 11.35 7.02 -30.78
C PHE A 899 10.39 7.56 -29.71
N THR A 900 9.95 8.80 -29.93
CA THR A 900 9.14 9.60 -29.00
C THR A 900 7.66 9.60 -29.42
N TYR A 901 7.09 8.41 -29.65
CA TYR A 901 5.71 8.22 -30.13
C TYR A 901 4.63 8.81 -29.19
N ASP A 902 4.97 8.98 -27.92
CA ASP A 902 4.07 9.50 -26.88
C ASP A 902 4.55 10.82 -26.26
N TYR A 903 5.35 11.63 -26.97
CA TYR A 903 5.94 12.87 -26.44
C TYR A 903 4.94 13.79 -25.77
N ASP A 904 3.84 14.10 -26.45
CA ASP A 904 2.85 15.05 -25.96
C ASP A 904 2.17 14.51 -24.68
N GLU A 905 1.85 13.21 -24.60
CA GLU A 905 1.34 12.56 -23.38
C GLU A 905 2.41 12.54 -22.27
N TYR A 906 3.66 12.24 -22.63
CA TYR A 906 4.75 12.03 -21.67
C TYR A 906 5.19 13.32 -20.97
N VAL A 907 5.24 14.45 -21.68
CA VAL A 907 5.67 15.75 -21.15
C VAL A 907 4.60 16.35 -20.23
N HIS A 908 3.31 16.17 -20.56
CA HIS A 908 2.20 16.70 -19.77
C HIS A 908 1.87 15.84 -18.53
N GLU A 909 2.13 14.54 -18.54
CA GLU A 909 1.81 13.64 -17.42
C GLU A 909 2.96 13.39 -16.40
N ASN A 910 4.21 13.78 -16.70
CA ASN A 910 5.38 13.47 -15.85
C ASN A 910 6.04 14.69 -15.18
N ARG A 911 7.07 14.40 -14.37
CA ARG A 911 7.87 15.30 -13.50
C ARG A 911 8.46 16.55 -14.18
N GLY A 912 8.28 16.75 -15.49
CA GLY A 912 8.99 17.72 -16.32
C GLY A 912 10.45 17.29 -16.60
N THR A 913 11.07 17.88 -17.63
CA THR A 913 12.49 17.69 -17.97
C THR A 913 13.33 18.93 -17.59
N TYR A 914 14.65 18.76 -17.48
CA TYR A 914 15.60 19.86 -17.24
C TYR A 914 15.99 20.61 -18.51
N PHE A 915 15.86 19.98 -19.67
CA PHE A 915 16.01 20.57 -20.99
C PHE A 915 15.07 19.87 -21.97
N ASP A 916 14.79 20.49 -23.11
CA ASP A 916 14.02 19.85 -24.18
C ASP A 916 14.91 18.88 -24.96
N LEU A 917 14.54 17.60 -24.93
CA LEU A 917 15.24 16.56 -25.68
C LEU A 917 15.07 16.76 -27.19
N LEU A 918 13.94 17.31 -27.66
CA LEU A 918 13.69 17.52 -29.09
C LEU A 918 14.72 18.47 -29.72
N GLU A 919 15.16 19.47 -28.96
CA GLU A 919 16.13 20.47 -29.42
C GLU A 919 17.58 19.98 -29.36
N ARG A 920 17.88 19.03 -28.47
CA ARG A 920 19.25 18.62 -28.12
C ARG A 920 19.56 17.16 -28.41
N ALA A 921 18.68 16.44 -29.10
CA ALA A 921 18.84 15.03 -29.37
C ALA A 921 20.12 14.76 -30.21
N PRO A 922 21.00 13.85 -29.79
CA PRO A 922 22.19 13.45 -30.54
C PRO A 922 21.89 12.48 -31.70
N GLY A 923 20.67 12.52 -32.24
CA GLY A 923 20.16 11.58 -33.23
C GLY A 923 18.76 11.98 -33.71
N PRO A 924 18.25 11.34 -34.77
CA PRO A 924 16.90 11.63 -35.26
C PRO A 924 15.85 11.37 -34.18
N VAL A 925 14.91 12.32 -34.08
CA VAL A 925 13.71 12.19 -33.25
C VAL A 925 12.55 11.87 -34.16
N VAL A 926 11.90 10.74 -33.89
CA VAL A 926 10.84 10.17 -34.73
C VAL A 926 9.64 9.84 -33.85
N ARG A 927 8.44 10.02 -34.40
CA ARG A 927 7.16 9.85 -33.68
C ARG A 927 6.36 8.68 -34.20
N THR A 928 6.59 8.24 -35.44
CA THR A 928 5.86 7.13 -36.07
C THR A 928 6.76 5.94 -36.38
N GLU A 929 6.16 4.77 -36.52
CA GLU A 929 6.87 3.54 -36.91
C GLU A 929 7.53 3.70 -38.29
N ASP A 930 6.83 4.32 -39.25
CA ASP A 930 7.36 4.52 -40.61
C ASP A 930 8.58 5.46 -40.60
N GLU A 931 8.55 6.53 -39.81
CA GLU A 931 9.71 7.41 -39.60
C GLU A 931 10.88 6.65 -38.97
N LEU A 932 10.60 5.82 -37.94
CA LEU A 932 11.62 4.98 -37.31
C LEU A 932 12.26 4.04 -38.33
N TYR A 933 11.47 3.41 -39.20
CA TYR A 933 12.00 2.44 -40.17
C TYR A 933 12.77 3.15 -41.29
N ALA A 934 12.34 4.33 -41.72
CA ALA A 934 13.07 5.16 -42.68
C ALA A 934 14.47 5.54 -42.16
N VAL A 935 14.60 5.93 -40.89
CA VAL A 935 15.91 6.29 -40.31
C VAL A 935 16.79 5.06 -40.05
N LEU A 936 16.21 3.90 -39.74
CA LEU A 936 16.95 2.64 -39.58
C LEU A 936 17.46 2.07 -40.91
N GLY A 937 16.70 2.28 -41.99
CA GLY A 937 17.12 1.90 -43.36
C GLY A 937 18.31 2.70 -43.88
N SER A 938 18.59 3.88 -43.30
CA SER A 938 19.66 4.80 -43.70
C SER A 938 20.73 4.99 -42.60
N LEU A 939 21.04 3.93 -41.83
CA LEU A 939 21.90 3.99 -40.64
C LEU A 939 23.25 4.69 -40.87
N GLU A 940 23.92 4.43 -41.99
CA GLU A 940 25.21 5.05 -42.31
C GLU A 940 25.08 6.55 -42.63
N ASP A 941 24.01 6.96 -43.32
CA ASP A 941 23.72 8.38 -43.53
C ASP A 941 23.43 9.08 -42.19
N GLN A 942 22.68 8.43 -41.30
CA GLN A 942 22.42 8.96 -39.96
C GLN A 942 23.70 9.04 -39.12
N ARG A 943 24.62 8.07 -39.26
CA ARG A 943 25.93 8.07 -38.60
C ARG A 943 26.70 9.33 -38.95
N VAL A 944 26.79 9.66 -40.24
CA VAL A 944 27.49 10.86 -40.72
C VAL A 944 26.74 12.13 -40.32
N ARG A 945 25.44 12.20 -40.60
CA ARG A 945 24.60 13.39 -40.35
C ARG A 945 24.60 13.84 -38.90
N TYR A 946 24.58 12.91 -37.96
CA TYR A 946 24.50 13.20 -36.53
C TYR A 946 25.85 13.12 -35.80
N ALA A 947 26.98 13.04 -36.51
CA ALA A 947 28.31 12.99 -35.87
C ALA A 947 28.59 14.21 -34.98
N ALA A 948 28.46 15.44 -35.52
CA ALA A 948 28.68 16.66 -34.74
C ALA A 948 27.68 16.84 -33.58
N PRO A 949 26.36 16.60 -33.74
CA PRO A 949 25.42 16.57 -32.61
C PRO A 949 25.79 15.56 -31.51
N ARG A 950 26.23 14.34 -31.86
CA ARG A 950 26.69 13.34 -30.88
C ARG A 950 27.91 13.81 -30.12
N GLU A 951 28.90 14.37 -30.81
CA GLU A 951 30.12 14.89 -30.20
C GLU A 951 29.79 16.01 -29.20
N ARG A 952 28.95 16.97 -29.60
CA ARG A 952 28.50 18.05 -28.71
C ARG A 952 27.76 17.52 -27.49
N PHE A 953 26.85 16.57 -27.68
CA PHE A 953 26.11 15.96 -26.59
C PHE A 953 27.04 15.21 -25.62
N ALA A 954 28.02 14.48 -26.13
CA ALA A 954 29.03 13.84 -25.29
C ALA A 954 29.82 14.89 -24.50
N ALA A 955 30.28 15.97 -25.13
CA ALA A 955 31.00 17.06 -24.45
C ALA A 955 30.17 17.70 -23.32
N ASP A 956 28.88 17.96 -23.55
CA ASP A 956 28.00 18.62 -22.58
C ASP A 956 27.67 17.73 -21.36
N PHE A 957 27.61 16.41 -21.53
CA PHE A 957 27.06 15.51 -20.52
C PHE A 957 28.05 14.49 -19.94
N SER A 958 29.29 14.40 -20.43
CA SER A 958 30.27 13.37 -20.03
C SER A 958 31.66 13.87 -19.65
N GLU A 959 31.80 15.16 -19.31
CA GLU A 959 33.06 15.85 -18.95
C GLU A 959 34.04 15.05 -18.06
N PHE A 960 33.53 14.31 -17.08
CA PHE A 960 34.37 13.56 -16.13
C PHE A 960 34.53 12.06 -16.47
N ASP A 961 33.84 11.52 -17.48
CA ASP A 961 33.99 10.12 -17.90
C ASP A 961 35.23 9.90 -18.77
N ARG A 962 36.40 9.80 -18.14
CA ARG A 962 37.69 9.64 -18.85
C ARG A 962 38.15 8.20 -19.05
N GLY A 963 37.34 7.23 -18.62
CA GLY A 963 37.67 5.81 -18.67
C GLY A 963 38.48 5.30 -17.47
N ASN A 964 38.58 6.11 -16.42
CA ASN A 964 39.33 5.84 -15.19
C ASN A 964 38.56 6.25 -13.91
N ALA A 965 37.23 6.35 -13.98
CA ALA A 965 36.39 6.75 -12.85
C ALA A 965 36.51 5.77 -11.68
N ALA A 966 36.47 4.46 -11.96
CA ALA A 966 36.66 3.42 -10.95
C ALA A 966 38.05 3.53 -10.30
N GLN A 967 39.10 3.67 -11.10
CA GLN A 967 40.49 3.83 -10.63
C GLN A 967 40.60 5.08 -9.74
N SER A 968 40.02 6.21 -10.16
CA SER A 968 40.07 7.47 -9.43
C SER A 968 39.36 7.38 -8.07
N VAL A 969 38.19 6.75 -8.02
CA VAL A 969 37.49 6.45 -6.76
C VAL A 969 38.37 5.56 -5.88
N VAL A 970 38.96 4.50 -6.45
CA VAL A 970 39.75 3.55 -5.68
C VAL A 970 41.01 4.19 -5.10
N ASP A 971 41.69 5.02 -5.87
CA ASP A 971 42.89 5.72 -5.42
C ASP A 971 42.60 6.72 -4.30
N GLN A 972 41.49 7.47 -4.40
CA GLN A 972 41.15 8.48 -3.41
C GLN A 972 40.73 7.88 -2.06
N PHE A 973 39.97 6.77 -2.06
CA PHE A 973 39.37 6.24 -0.84
C PHE A 973 40.06 4.98 -0.30
N PHE A 974 40.72 4.20 -1.15
CA PHE A 974 41.18 2.85 -0.80
C PHE A 974 42.67 2.60 -1.07
N ALA A 975 43.43 3.56 -1.62
CA ALA A 975 44.86 3.36 -1.95
C ALA A 975 45.73 2.91 -0.76
N HIS A 976 45.40 3.35 0.45
CA HIS A 976 46.10 2.97 1.68
C HIS A 976 45.92 1.48 2.07
N TRP A 977 45.12 0.71 1.34
CA TRP A 977 44.96 -0.75 1.51
C TRP A 977 45.78 -1.58 0.51
N ARG A 978 46.64 -0.93 -0.29
CA ARG A 978 47.64 -1.63 -1.11
C ARG A 978 48.59 -2.40 -0.19
N ARG A 979 49.01 -3.58 -0.62
CA ARG A 979 50.09 -4.31 0.04
C ARG A 979 51.36 -3.45 0.00
N THR A 980 51.93 -3.13 1.16
CA THR A 980 53.40 -3.02 1.27
C THR A 980 54.01 -4.39 1.06
#